data_AF-A0A7V9J7F7-F1
#
_entry.id   AF-A0A7V9J7F7-F1
#
_cell.length_a   1.000
_cell.length_b   1.000
_cell.length_c   1.000
_cell.angle_alpha   90.00
_cell.angle_beta   90.00
_cell.angle_gamma   90.00
#
_symmetry.space_group_name_H-M   'P 1'
#
loop_
_entity.id
_entity.type
_entity.pdbx_description
1 polymer ?
#
loop_
_entity_poly.entity_id
_entity_poly.type
_entity_poly.pdbx_seq_one_letter_code
_entity_poly.pdbx_strand_id
1 'polypeptide(L)'
;MAAAHVAERANYGSSALSTAHVVALTNPTAITVGNHLIIRINTSGGATRHPTSITDPRGNTWTMDAGPVYVLTAYGTSIWSCKVATAYLAGDTLTLNSGTSSHLAAVVNEFSGLVATGWADKAATFADENALQDPNTFDTGLTATTSQADELLIGAIGAQGGSAYVVTPETLTPAWVGLGGASSTSTVRHIRGSYRIVAAVATYKYAGTLSELGTESTLIATYKATAAGGSVSASDSAAFSESSSVDSGASTASESAAFSESASVTVVGSAAIAHVAARGTYAGSTTVAAHSVALSAATATGNHLIMRIVLTGSRTITSIVDARGNTWQVDLQVANDVSLTTIVASCLITTAHQTGDLITVNLSLTANMAAALNEFSGLAASLWTDKTAATADTLFADAAFGSGATAVTAQADELLIGALGIANVTATATPDTLSPAWVALSSAAMTTTASLRQIRGHYRIVAAAGAYAYAGTMNTAYRETAGIVTYRAGGATGPPPQDTLAGTVEPMDVNDTTSVLETGLDELFIATDAVSSLIVGVADREIATGDAMLVLDRFVLITVTGPEPAPPPPPPTTPPAPVVPTATLALVLAGSHRPVVRLLFMADLETVLAEVAGHLVGGSVSMDRTRDQRRSANVALVNDNGLYTPVNFTSLVTPFRLVRLERGAYIGDQPAYVPLMTGLLDEPTTAASSVALSFSVWSRLRLADVQFAQPVNFLGQARVSAVVRAIAALAGLGTDDDWYSLDDGGATLEAPRSFDVSDNMLQAMTGLVFHHGLELFDDALGRLVLRPYIEPAKRDPVWDFGDGLLSLSRTLRGRTPVNRQEVAGVGPDTYPIRASVRDLNPASPTYNPVDGSGPLGDRPGPPYISPEIRTQGQANAVALRLLYEQNLADEQGQANAIPIPLVEAGDVVLIDSERVMLDTVTIPLGEGSMSLGWRAARSLTP
;
A
#
# COMPACT_ATOMS: atom_id res chain seq x y z
N MET A 1 -7.92 -7.98 10.13
CA MET A 1 -6.75 -8.89 10.07
C MET A 1 -6.44 -9.08 8.60
N ALA A 2 -5.19 -8.87 8.17
CA ALA A 2 -4.80 -9.18 6.79
C ALA A 2 -5.07 -10.65 6.46
N ALA A 3 -5.37 -10.96 5.20
CA ALA A 3 -5.50 -12.33 4.75
C ALA A 3 -4.20 -13.11 5.05
N ALA A 4 -4.30 -14.36 5.48
CA ALA A 4 -3.12 -15.17 5.78
C ALA A 4 -3.35 -16.63 5.37
N HIS A 5 -2.33 -17.27 4.79
CA HIS A 5 -2.31 -18.72 4.61
C HIS A 5 -2.08 -19.39 5.97
N VAL A 6 -2.97 -20.28 6.35
CA VAL A 6 -2.91 -20.98 7.65
C VAL A 6 -2.20 -22.31 7.49
N ALA A 7 -2.64 -23.15 6.55
CA ALA A 7 -2.06 -24.47 6.29
C ALA A 7 -2.52 -25.06 4.95
N GLU A 8 -1.73 -25.98 4.40
CA GLU A 8 -2.23 -26.98 3.47
C GLU A 8 -2.99 -28.06 4.26
N ARG A 9 -4.24 -28.34 3.86
CA ARG A 9 -5.15 -29.24 4.57
C ARG A 9 -5.31 -30.60 3.90
N ALA A 10 -5.13 -30.66 2.59
CA ALA A 10 -5.15 -31.92 1.85
C ALA A 10 -4.40 -31.83 0.52
N ASN A 11 -3.83 -32.95 0.11
CA ASN A 11 -3.23 -33.16 -1.19
C ASN A 11 -3.71 -34.51 -1.72
N TYR A 12 -4.45 -34.49 -2.83
CA TYR A 12 -5.15 -35.66 -3.36
C TYR A 12 -4.81 -35.85 -4.83
N GLY A 13 -4.29 -37.01 -5.19
CA GLY A 13 -4.09 -37.42 -6.59
C GLY A 13 -4.61 -38.82 -6.79
N SER A 14 -5.57 -38.99 -7.70
CA SER A 14 -6.15 -40.30 -8.01
C SER A 14 -6.15 -40.59 -9.50
N SER A 15 -5.65 -41.77 -9.84
CA SER A 15 -5.77 -42.41 -11.15
C SER A 15 -6.98 -43.33 -11.26
N ALA A 16 -7.79 -43.47 -10.21
CA ALA A 16 -9.05 -44.21 -10.31
C ALA A 16 -10.10 -43.33 -10.97
N LEU A 17 -10.78 -43.86 -12.00
CA LEU A 17 -11.95 -43.22 -12.59
C LEU A 17 -13.10 -43.29 -11.57
N SER A 18 -13.55 -42.14 -11.08
CA SER A 18 -14.67 -42.05 -10.14
C SER A 18 -15.61 -40.92 -10.49
N THR A 19 -16.91 -41.08 -10.21
CA THR A 19 -17.90 -40.00 -10.25
C THR A 19 -17.88 -39.14 -8.98
N ALA A 20 -17.20 -39.62 -7.93
CA ALA A 20 -17.04 -38.95 -6.65
C ALA A 20 -15.63 -39.22 -6.08
N HIS A 21 -14.85 -38.16 -5.84
CA HIS A 21 -13.53 -38.27 -5.22
C HIS A 21 -13.58 -37.82 -3.76
N VAL A 22 -13.10 -38.68 -2.86
CA VAL A 22 -13.05 -38.40 -1.41
C VAL A 22 -11.65 -37.89 -1.04
N VAL A 23 -11.57 -36.64 -0.59
CA VAL A 23 -10.35 -35.95 -0.18
C VAL A 23 -10.32 -35.85 1.34
N ALA A 24 -9.42 -36.60 1.98
CA ALA A 24 -9.26 -36.53 3.43
C ALA A 24 -8.48 -35.26 3.83
N LEU A 25 -8.95 -34.57 4.86
CA LEU A 25 -8.24 -33.44 5.47
C LEU A 25 -7.21 -34.02 6.46
N THR A 26 -5.93 -33.93 6.12
CA THR A 26 -4.84 -34.74 6.72
C THR A 26 -4.09 -34.06 7.87
N ASN A 27 -4.39 -32.80 8.19
CA ASN A 27 -3.69 -32.04 9.22
C ASN A 27 -4.50 -32.05 10.54
N PRO A 28 -3.96 -32.50 11.69
CA PRO A 28 -4.75 -32.87 12.87
C PRO A 28 -5.43 -31.72 13.61
N THR A 29 -5.12 -30.47 13.28
CA THR A 29 -5.79 -29.32 13.90
C THR A 29 -7.15 -29.09 13.28
N ALA A 30 -8.16 -28.88 14.12
CA ALA A 30 -9.49 -28.48 13.66
C ALA A 30 -9.39 -27.20 12.81
N ILE A 31 -10.22 -27.11 11.78
CA ILE A 31 -10.30 -25.93 10.91
C ILE A 31 -11.34 -25.01 11.55
N THR A 32 -10.91 -23.85 12.04
CA THR A 32 -11.73 -22.98 12.88
C THR A 32 -12.85 -22.30 12.09
N VAL A 33 -14.00 -22.08 12.74
CA VAL A 33 -15.10 -21.28 12.18
C VAL A 33 -14.59 -19.89 11.81
N GLY A 34 -14.98 -19.39 10.65
CA GLY A 34 -14.58 -18.10 10.11
C GLY A 34 -13.38 -18.15 9.15
N ASN A 35 -12.57 -19.21 9.19
CA ASN A 35 -11.57 -19.44 8.15
C ASN A 35 -12.24 -19.82 6.83
N HIS A 36 -11.46 -19.80 5.75
CA HIS A 36 -11.88 -20.18 4.43
C HIS A 36 -11.04 -21.34 3.94
N LEU A 37 -11.67 -22.30 3.27
CA LEU A 37 -10.96 -23.31 2.50
C LEU A 37 -11.02 -22.92 1.03
N ILE A 38 -9.86 -22.98 0.37
CA ILE A 38 -9.73 -22.77 -1.07
C ILE A 38 -9.11 -24.05 -1.65
N ILE A 39 -9.83 -24.68 -2.57
CA ILE A 39 -9.42 -25.90 -3.25
C ILE A 39 -9.16 -25.63 -4.73
N ARG A 40 -8.05 -26.16 -5.22
CA ARG A 40 -7.68 -26.12 -6.63
C ARG A 40 -7.79 -27.52 -7.17
N ILE A 41 -8.43 -27.68 -8.32
CA ILE A 41 -8.77 -28.99 -8.89
C ILE A 41 -8.31 -29.03 -10.34
N ASN A 42 -7.69 -30.14 -10.75
CA ASN A 42 -7.49 -30.51 -12.14
C ASN A 42 -8.12 -31.90 -12.40
N THR A 43 -8.94 -32.03 -13.44
CA THR A 43 -9.70 -33.25 -13.76
C THR A 43 -9.55 -33.68 -15.20
N SER A 44 -9.54 -34.99 -15.49
CA SER A 44 -9.47 -35.50 -16.87
C SER A 44 -10.83 -35.46 -17.57
N GLY A 45 -10.84 -35.31 -18.90
CA GLY A 45 -12.01 -35.53 -19.76
C GLY A 45 -12.81 -34.28 -20.14
N GLY A 46 -12.25 -33.10 -19.90
CA GLY A 46 -12.85 -31.82 -20.31
C GLY A 46 -14.20 -31.53 -19.64
N ALA A 47 -15.09 -30.84 -20.37
CA ALA A 47 -16.29 -30.22 -19.81
C ALA A 47 -17.34 -31.15 -19.19
N THR A 48 -17.35 -32.41 -19.60
CA THR A 48 -18.35 -33.38 -19.13
C THR A 48 -17.95 -34.07 -17.82
N ARG A 49 -16.71 -33.89 -17.38
CA ARG A 49 -16.07 -34.70 -16.33
C ARG A 49 -15.54 -33.92 -15.14
N HIS A 50 -15.78 -32.62 -15.15
CA HIS A 50 -15.35 -31.71 -14.11
C HIS A 50 -16.31 -31.75 -12.90
N PRO A 51 -15.83 -31.61 -11.65
CA PRO A 51 -16.67 -31.44 -10.48
C PRO A 51 -17.74 -30.37 -10.67
N THR A 52 -18.98 -30.71 -10.36
CA THR A 52 -20.15 -29.83 -10.39
C THR A 52 -20.60 -29.42 -8.99
N SER A 53 -20.15 -30.15 -7.96
CA SER A 53 -20.36 -29.75 -6.57
C SER A 53 -19.29 -30.35 -5.64
N ILE A 54 -19.11 -29.70 -4.50
CA ILE A 54 -18.33 -30.20 -3.38
C ILE A 54 -19.27 -30.31 -2.18
N THR A 55 -19.27 -31.49 -1.55
CA THR A 55 -20.02 -31.72 -0.32
C THR A 55 -19.06 -32.09 0.81
N ASP A 56 -19.44 -31.70 2.03
CA ASP A 56 -18.65 -31.96 3.22
C ASP A 56 -19.55 -32.36 4.41
N PRO A 57 -19.02 -33.08 5.41
CA PRO A 57 -19.82 -33.63 6.50
C PRO A 57 -20.34 -32.57 7.48
N ARG A 58 -19.87 -31.32 7.38
CA ARG A 58 -20.21 -30.20 8.26
C ARG A 58 -21.22 -29.24 7.64
N GLY A 59 -21.62 -29.49 6.39
CA GLY A 59 -22.64 -28.72 5.68
C GLY A 59 -22.18 -27.32 5.31
N ASN A 60 -20.88 -27.11 5.08
CA ASN A 60 -20.39 -25.83 4.58
C ASN A 60 -20.77 -25.65 3.10
N THR A 61 -21.01 -24.42 2.69
CA THR A 61 -21.40 -24.10 1.31
C THR A 61 -20.17 -23.80 0.47
N TRP A 62 -19.99 -24.56 -0.61
CA TRP A 62 -18.89 -24.38 -1.56
C TRP A 62 -19.35 -23.63 -2.80
N THR A 63 -18.52 -22.70 -3.27
CA THR A 63 -18.71 -21.93 -4.50
C THR A 63 -17.54 -22.18 -5.44
N MET A 64 -17.82 -22.27 -6.74
CA MET A 64 -16.78 -22.25 -7.77
C MET A 64 -16.47 -20.79 -8.09
N ASP A 65 -15.24 -20.37 -7.82
CA ASP A 65 -14.85 -18.95 -7.93
C ASP A 65 -14.14 -18.66 -9.25
N ALA A 66 -13.44 -19.66 -9.81
CA ALA A 66 -12.83 -19.57 -11.13
C ALA A 66 -12.89 -20.91 -11.87
N GLY A 67 -13.15 -20.84 -13.18
CA GLY A 67 -13.32 -22.01 -14.04
C GLY A 67 -14.75 -22.59 -14.02
N PRO A 68 -14.95 -23.77 -14.62
CA PRO A 68 -13.91 -24.64 -15.15
C PRO A 68 -13.35 -24.16 -16.50
N VAL A 69 -12.04 -24.28 -16.67
CA VAL A 69 -11.34 -24.02 -17.95
C VAL A 69 -10.91 -25.34 -18.55
N TYR A 70 -11.16 -25.51 -19.84
CA TYR A 70 -10.90 -26.76 -20.54
C TYR A 70 -9.84 -26.58 -21.60
N VAL A 71 -8.89 -27.51 -21.66
CA VAL A 71 -8.00 -27.65 -22.81
C VAL A 71 -8.51 -28.83 -23.63
N LEU A 72 -9.23 -28.50 -24.71
CA LEU A 72 -9.90 -29.46 -25.56
C LEU A 72 -10.80 -30.43 -24.74
N THR A 73 -10.72 -31.73 -25.03
CA THR A 73 -11.43 -32.79 -24.29
C THR A 73 -10.55 -33.46 -23.23
N ALA A 74 -9.34 -32.93 -22.97
CA ALA A 74 -8.30 -33.67 -22.26
C ALA A 74 -8.38 -33.51 -20.73
N TYR A 75 -8.57 -32.29 -20.23
CA TYR A 75 -8.70 -31.99 -18.81
C TYR A 75 -9.34 -30.61 -18.58
N GLY A 76 -9.70 -30.32 -17.33
CA GLY A 76 -10.12 -29.00 -16.92
C GLY A 76 -9.77 -28.66 -15.47
N THR A 77 -9.54 -27.38 -15.24
CA THR A 77 -9.09 -26.83 -13.95
C THR A 77 -10.13 -25.87 -13.38
N SER A 78 -10.28 -25.86 -12.05
CA SER A 78 -11.10 -24.89 -11.32
C SER A 78 -10.50 -24.52 -9.96
N ILE A 79 -11.00 -23.40 -9.42
CA ILE A 79 -10.79 -22.95 -8.04
C ILE A 79 -12.17 -22.86 -7.38
N TRP A 80 -12.30 -23.45 -6.21
CA TRP A 80 -13.49 -23.36 -5.38
C TRP A 80 -13.12 -22.88 -3.98
N SER A 81 -14.08 -22.29 -3.28
CA SER A 81 -13.91 -21.93 -1.88
C SER A 81 -15.16 -22.15 -1.04
N CYS A 82 -14.96 -22.23 0.27
CA CYS A 82 -16.03 -22.14 1.26
C CYS A 82 -15.56 -21.33 2.46
N LYS A 83 -16.48 -20.58 3.07
CA LYS A 83 -16.29 -20.12 4.45
C LYS A 83 -16.70 -21.24 5.41
N VAL A 84 -15.85 -21.53 6.38
CA VAL A 84 -16.10 -22.53 7.41
C VAL A 84 -17.11 -21.97 8.40
N ALA A 85 -18.39 -22.32 8.21
CA ALA A 85 -19.48 -22.00 9.13
C ALA A 85 -19.53 -23.00 10.29
N THR A 86 -19.23 -24.27 10.00
CA THR A 86 -19.13 -25.36 10.97
C THR A 86 -17.73 -25.94 10.89
N ALA A 87 -16.99 -25.89 12.02
CA ALA A 87 -15.60 -26.33 12.09
C ALA A 87 -15.42 -27.78 11.62
N TYR A 88 -14.35 -28.03 10.89
CA TYR A 88 -13.95 -29.39 10.53
C TYR A 88 -13.16 -30.03 11.65
N LEU A 89 -13.41 -31.32 11.88
CA LEU A 89 -12.63 -32.17 12.77
C LEU A 89 -11.55 -32.93 11.99
N ALA A 90 -10.50 -33.36 12.70
CA ALA A 90 -9.48 -34.21 12.12
C ALA A 90 -10.10 -35.48 11.52
N GLY A 91 -9.75 -35.80 10.28
CA GLY A 91 -10.28 -36.95 9.54
C GLY A 91 -11.58 -36.69 8.78
N ASP A 92 -12.18 -35.50 8.88
CA ASP A 92 -13.27 -35.11 7.97
C ASP A 92 -12.79 -35.16 6.50
N THR A 93 -13.71 -35.47 5.60
CA THR A 93 -13.41 -35.64 4.17
C THR A 93 -14.30 -34.75 3.30
N LEU A 94 -13.74 -34.18 2.23
CA LEU A 94 -14.51 -33.50 1.19
C LEU A 94 -14.85 -34.50 0.07
N THR A 95 -16.06 -34.42 -0.48
CA THR A 95 -16.48 -35.22 -1.63
C THR A 95 -16.66 -34.33 -2.86
N LEU A 96 -15.86 -34.56 -3.89
CA LEU A 96 -15.87 -33.83 -5.16
C LEU A 96 -16.71 -34.62 -6.17
N ASN A 97 -17.87 -34.10 -6.56
CA ASN A 97 -18.85 -34.82 -7.40
C ASN A 97 -18.74 -34.35 -8.87
N SER A 98 -18.30 -35.22 -9.78
CA SER A 98 -18.05 -34.87 -11.20
C SER A 98 -19.15 -35.31 -12.17
N GLY A 99 -20.18 -36.02 -11.71
CA GLY A 99 -21.28 -36.52 -12.53
C GLY A 99 -20.90 -37.63 -13.53
N THR A 100 -19.67 -37.65 -14.02
CA THR A 100 -19.07 -38.71 -14.84
C THR A 100 -17.69 -39.09 -14.31
N SER A 101 -17.21 -40.28 -14.68
CA SER A 101 -15.96 -40.82 -14.11
C SER A 101 -14.72 -40.09 -14.62
N SER A 102 -13.91 -39.52 -13.71
CA SER A 102 -12.68 -38.79 -14.05
C SER A 102 -11.49 -39.20 -13.19
N HIS A 103 -10.29 -38.87 -13.64
CA HIS A 103 -9.09 -38.77 -12.82
C HIS A 103 -9.03 -37.36 -12.24
N LEU A 104 -8.51 -37.22 -11.02
CA LEU A 104 -8.56 -35.95 -10.30
C LEU A 104 -7.28 -35.72 -9.50
N ALA A 105 -6.77 -34.50 -9.57
CA ALA A 105 -5.75 -33.97 -8.67
C ALA A 105 -6.33 -32.74 -7.97
N ALA A 106 -6.25 -32.66 -6.64
CA ALA A 106 -6.74 -31.53 -5.87
C ALA A 106 -5.83 -31.20 -4.68
N VAL A 107 -5.76 -29.92 -4.35
CA VAL A 107 -5.08 -29.43 -3.14
C VAL A 107 -5.97 -28.44 -2.42
N VAL A 108 -6.15 -28.65 -1.11
CA VAL A 108 -6.97 -27.82 -0.22
C VAL A 108 -6.05 -26.99 0.66
N ASN A 109 -6.24 -25.67 0.64
CA ASN A 109 -5.54 -24.73 1.51
C ASN A 109 -6.53 -24.00 2.41
N GLU A 110 -6.10 -23.69 3.62
CA GLU A 110 -6.85 -22.88 4.56
C GLU A 110 -6.27 -21.46 4.61
N PHE A 111 -7.18 -20.49 4.62
CA PHE A 111 -6.86 -19.08 4.78
C PHE A 111 -7.71 -18.46 5.88
N SER A 112 -7.15 -17.48 6.58
CA SER A 112 -7.86 -16.64 7.54
C SER A 112 -7.89 -15.19 7.04
N GLY A 113 -8.67 -14.33 7.69
CA GLY A 113 -8.68 -12.90 7.41
C GLY A 113 -9.44 -12.48 6.14
N LEU A 114 -10.19 -13.36 5.48
CA LEU A 114 -11.09 -12.98 4.37
C LEU A 114 -12.43 -12.45 4.88
N VAL A 115 -13.09 -11.59 4.11
CA VAL A 115 -14.39 -11.01 4.49
C VAL A 115 -15.45 -12.09 4.71
N ALA A 116 -16.36 -11.82 5.64
CA ALA A 116 -17.32 -12.81 6.11
C ALA A 116 -18.34 -13.27 5.04
N THR A 117 -18.63 -12.46 4.04
CA THR A 117 -19.60 -12.72 2.97
C THR A 117 -19.10 -12.13 1.66
N GLY A 118 -19.34 -12.84 0.55
CA GLY A 118 -18.90 -12.41 -0.77
C GLY A 118 -17.37 -12.25 -0.84
N TRP A 119 -16.62 -13.22 -0.29
CA TRP A 119 -15.16 -13.17 -0.23
C TRP A 119 -14.49 -13.28 -1.59
N ALA A 120 -15.04 -14.06 -2.53
CA ALA A 120 -14.58 -14.06 -3.91
C ALA A 120 -14.86 -12.71 -4.57
N ASP A 121 -13.91 -12.20 -5.34
CA ASP A 121 -14.05 -10.94 -6.06
C ASP A 121 -13.93 -11.11 -7.57
N LYS A 122 -12.71 -11.14 -8.12
CA LYS A 122 -12.48 -11.25 -9.56
C LYS A 122 -11.80 -12.56 -9.90
N ALA A 123 -11.97 -13.00 -11.14
CA ALA A 123 -11.26 -14.15 -11.68
C ALA A 123 -10.86 -13.89 -13.12
N ALA A 124 -9.78 -14.53 -13.55
CA ALA A 124 -9.41 -14.66 -14.95
C ALA A 124 -8.99 -16.09 -15.25
N THR A 125 -9.24 -16.47 -16.49
CA THR A 125 -9.16 -17.85 -16.94
C THR A 125 -8.52 -17.90 -18.31
N PHE A 126 -7.52 -18.76 -18.49
CA PHE A 126 -6.88 -18.97 -19.78
C PHE A 126 -6.65 -20.46 -20.04
N ALA A 127 -7.05 -20.92 -21.22
CA ALA A 127 -6.71 -22.22 -21.78
C ALA A 127 -5.76 -21.99 -22.95
N ASP A 128 -4.54 -22.50 -22.88
CA ASP A 128 -3.73 -22.61 -24.08
C ASP A 128 -4.19 -23.84 -24.87
N GLU A 129 -5.06 -23.63 -25.85
CA GLU A 129 -5.46 -24.68 -26.79
C GLU A 129 -4.35 -25.03 -27.79
N ASN A 130 -3.32 -24.17 -27.92
CA ASN A 130 -2.23 -24.26 -28.88
C ASN A 130 -0.86 -24.36 -28.19
N ALA A 131 -0.73 -25.28 -27.22
CA ALA A 131 0.50 -25.64 -26.47
C ALA A 131 1.74 -25.99 -27.32
N LEU A 132 1.70 -25.77 -28.64
CA LEU A 132 2.78 -25.94 -29.59
C LEU A 132 3.51 -24.63 -29.95
N GLN A 133 3.05 -23.44 -29.53
CA GLN A 133 3.63 -22.16 -29.96
C GLN A 133 4.56 -21.45 -28.97
N ASP A 134 4.48 -21.68 -27.66
CA ASP A 134 5.51 -21.22 -26.71
C ASP A 134 5.68 -22.23 -25.56
N PRO A 135 6.76 -23.03 -25.55
CA PRO A 135 6.76 -24.34 -24.91
C PRO A 135 6.81 -24.36 -23.38
N ASN A 136 7.07 -23.22 -22.71
CA ASN A 136 7.38 -23.21 -21.28
C ASN A 136 6.89 -21.95 -20.55
N THR A 137 5.97 -21.17 -21.12
CA THR A 137 5.41 -19.97 -20.48
C THR A 137 3.92 -20.20 -20.23
N PHE A 138 3.37 -19.58 -19.18
CA PHE A 138 1.92 -19.55 -18.98
C PHE A 138 1.50 -18.14 -18.57
N ASP A 139 0.26 -17.78 -18.89
CA ASP A 139 -0.36 -16.52 -18.51
C ASP A 139 -1.88 -16.70 -18.38
N THR A 140 -2.47 -16.31 -17.24
CA THR A 140 -3.94 -16.34 -17.07
C THR A 140 -4.68 -15.26 -17.83
N GLY A 141 -3.98 -14.26 -18.37
CA GLY A 141 -4.55 -12.96 -18.66
C GLY A 141 -4.82 -12.16 -17.38
N LEU A 142 -5.20 -10.90 -17.57
CA LEU A 142 -5.57 -9.99 -16.48
C LEU A 142 -6.99 -10.29 -15.97
N THR A 143 -7.17 -10.28 -14.65
CA THR A 143 -8.48 -10.14 -14.02
C THR A 143 -9.10 -8.79 -14.38
N ALA A 144 -10.42 -8.67 -14.22
CA ALA A 144 -11.01 -7.35 -14.01
C ALA A 144 -10.38 -6.67 -12.79
N THR A 145 -10.52 -5.33 -12.70
CA THR A 145 -10.00 -4.56 -11.57
C THR A 145 -10.63 -5.05 -10.28
N THR A 146 -9.81 -5.34 -9.28
CA THR A 146 -10.31 -5.77 -7.96
C THR A 146 -11.19 -4.68 -7.33
N SER A 147 -12.08 -5.08 -6.44
CA SER A 147 -13.09 -4.22 -5.83
C SER A 147 -12.59 -3.48 -4.60
N GLN A 148 -11.44 -3.89 -4.06
CA GLN A 148 -10.76 -3.25 -2.94
C GLN A 148 -9.25 -3.49 -2.97
N ALA A 149 -8.56 -2.72 -2.15
CA ALA A 149 -7.21 -3.00 -1.70
C ALA A 149 -7.19 -4.26 -0.80
N ASP A 150 -6.00 -4.74 -0.49
CA ASP A 150 -5.79 -5.89 0.40
C ASP A 150 -6.52 -7.15 -0.10
N GLU A 151 -6.12 -7.64 -1.26
CA GLU A 151 -6.68 -8.86 -1.84
C GLU A 151 -5.72 -10.04 -1.70
N LEU A 152 -6.28 -11.23 -1.44
CA LEU A 152 -5.59 -12.50 -1.61
C LEU A 152 -5.80 -12.99 -3.04
N LEU A 153 -4.71 -13.23 -3.75
CA LEU A 153 -4.68 -13.78 -5.11
C LEU A 153 -4.32 -15.25 -5.01
N ILE A 154 -5.07 -16.11 -5.71
CA ILE A 154 -4.79 -17.54 -5.85
C ILE A 154 -4.59 -17.84 -7.32
N GLY A 155 -3.34 -18.12 -7.71
CA GLY A 155 -2.99 -18.67 -9.01
C GLY A 155 -3.07 -20.19 -8.98
N ALA A 156 -3.67 -20.80 -10.00
CA ALA A 156 -3.71 -22.24 -10.17
C ALA A 156 -3.31 -22.62 -11.59
N ILE A 157 -2.55 -23.71 -11.72
CA ILE A 157 -2.18 -24.30 -13.00
C ILE A 157 -2.43 -25.80 -12.96
N GLY A 158 -3.30 -26.24 -13.85
CA GLY A 158 -3.53 -27.64 -14.13
C GLY A 158 -2.83 -28.04 -15.42
N ALA A 159 -2.01 -29.08 -15.38
CA ALA A 159 -1.27 -29.56 -16.55
C ALA A 159 -1.41 -31.08 -16.74
N GLN A 160 -1.20 -31.54 -17.96
CA GLN A 160 -1.08 -32.94 -18.34
C GLN A 160 0.33 -33.18 -18.91
N GLY A 161 1.13 -34.08 -18.34
CA GLY A 161 2.53 -34.24 -18.77
C GLY A 161 3.38 -35.28 -18.01
N GLY A 162 4.71 -35.14 -18.07
CA GLY A 162 5.69 -36.01 -17.41
C GLY A 162 5.77 -35.82 -15.89
N SER A 163 6.46 -36.75 -15.20
CA SER A 163 6.33 -36.99 -13.74
C SER A 163 6.82 -35.86 -12.80
N ALA A 164 7.38 -34.75 -13.28
CA ALA A 164 7.90 -33.70 -12.41
C ALA A 164 7.87 -32.33 -13.07
N TYR A 165 6.83 -31.56 -12.78
CA TYR A 165 6.66 -30.22 -13.31
C TYR A 165 6.85 -29.16 -12.24
N VAL A 166 7.84 -28.30 -12.45
CA VAL A 166 8.16 -27.13 -11.62
C VAL A 166 7.53 -25.91 -12.26
N VAL A 167 6.74 -25.19 -11.45
CA VAL A 167 6.13 -23.92 -11.82
C VAL A 167 6.97 -22.82 -11.21
N THR A 168 7.47 -21.90 -12.04
CA THR A 168 8.20 -20.71 -11.59
C THR A 168 7.36 -19.49 -11.94
N PRO A 169 6.56 -18.96 -11.00
CA PRO A 169 5.77 -17.75 -11.24
C PRO A 169 6.64 -16.55 -11.62
N GLU A 170 6.04 -15.57 -12.27
CA GLU A 170 6.67 -14.29 -12.55
C GLU A 170 7.18 -13.61 -11.27
N THR A 171 8.31 -12.91 -11.40
CA THR A 171 8.93 -12.21 -10.28
C THR A 171 8.31 -10.82 -10.14
N LEU A 172 7.25 -10.73 -9.32
CA LEU A 172 6.60 -9.46 -8.96
C LEU A 172 6.83 -9.11 -7.49
N THR A 173 6.50 -7.88 -7.13
CA THR A 173 6.47 -7.41 -5.73
C THR A 173 5.02 -7.07 -5.35
N PRO A 174 4.44 -7.69 -4.30
CA PRO A 174 4.96 -8.84 -3.55
C PRO A 174 5.12 -10.10 -4.41
N ALA A 175 6.05 -10.99 -4.02
CA ALA A 175 6.30 -12.23 -4.75
C ALA A 175 5.19 -13.26 -4.54
N TRP A 176 4.99 -14.12 -5.53
CA TRP A 176 4.14 -15.30 -5.39
C TRP A 176 4.77 -16.30 -4.41
N VAL A 177 3.97 -16.76 -3.44
CA VAL A 177 4.33 -17.80 -2.49
C VAL A 177 3.77 -19.12 -2.98
N GLY A 178 4.64 -20.10 -3.21
CA GLY A 178 4.25 -21.42 -3.69
C GLY A 178 3.36 -22.15 -2.68
N LEU A 179 2.27 -22.72 -3.17
CA LEU A 179 1.44 -23.67 -2.42
C LEU A 179 1.81 -25.10 -2.87
N GLY A 180 1.52 -26.11 -2.06
CA GLY A 180 1.77 -27.49 -2.46
C GLY A 180 0.91 -27.92 -3.65
N GLY A 181 1.23 -29.10 -4.17
CA GLY A 181 0.75 -29.59 -5.45
C GLY A 181 0.45 -31.08 -5.44
N ALA A 182 -0.59 -31.50 -6.16
CA ALA A 182 -0.98 -32.90 -6.29
C ALA A 182 -0.68 -33.45 -7.69
N SER A 183 -0.55 -34.78 -7.80
CA SER A 183 -0.41 -35.45 -9.10
C SER A 183 -1.12 -36.80 -9.15
N SER A 184 -1.81 -37.12 -10.24
CA SER A 184 -2.37 -38.48 -10.48
C SER A 184 -1.33 -39.39 -11.15
N THR A 185 -1.46 -40.73 -11.05
CA THR A 185 -0.37 -41.66 -11.41
C THR A 185 -0.40 -42.30 -12.80
N SER A 186 -1.53 -42.35 -13.51
CA SER A 186 -1.65 -43.08 -14.81
C SER A 186 -1.67 -42.17 -16.04
N THR A 187 -2.36 -41.03 -15.95
CA THR A 187 -2.34 -39.94 -16.93
C THR A 187 -1.95 -38.70 -16.15
N VAL A 188 -0.66 -38.47 -15.91
CA VAL A 188 -0.21 -37.55 -14.86
C VAL A 188 -0.89 -36.19 -15.01
N ARG A 189 -1.82 -35.91 -14.09
CA ARG A 189 -2.51 -34.64 -13.96
C ARG A 189 -1.85 -33.92 -12.82
N HIS A 190 -1.27 -32.77 -13.08
CA HIS A 190 -0.69 -31.94 -12.05
C HIS A 190 -1.66 -30.83 -11.72
N ILE A 191 -1.79 -30.52 -10.43
CA ILE A 191 -2.28 -29.24 -9.99
C ILE A 191 -1.18 -28.61 -9.14
N ARG A 192 -0.85 -27.36 -9.46
CA ARG A 192 0.07 -26.50 -8.72
C ARG A 192 -0.58 -25.15 -8.58
N GLY A 193 -0.01 -24.31 -7.74
CA GLY A 193 -0.43 -22.92 -7.68
C GLY A 193 0.32 -22.18 -6.60
N SER A 194 0.05 -20.89 -6.55
CA SER A 194 0.73 -19.96 -5.66
C SER A 194 -0.31 -18.98 -5.12
N TYR A 195 0.02 -18.34 -4.01
CA TYR A 195 -0.77 -17.22 -3.52
C TYR A 195 0.07 -15.96 -3.39
N ARG A 196 -0.60 -14.83 -3.36
CA ARG A 196 0.01 -13.52 -3.10
C ARG A 196 -1.02 -12.63 -2.43
N ILE A 197 -0.58 -11.71 -1.58
CA ILE A 197 -1.45 -10.66 -1.03
C ILE A 197 -1.02 -9.34 -1.66
N VAL A 198 -1.98 -8.52 -2.08
CA VAL A 198 -1.73 -7.23 -2.74
C VAL A 198 -2.46 -6.12 -2.03
N ALA A 199 -1.80 -4.98 -1.87
CA ALA A 199 -2.38 -3.82 -1.19
C ALA A 199 -3.10 -2.85 -2.15
N ALA A 200 -3.01 -3.07 -3.47
CA ALA A 200 -3.58 -2.16 -4.46
C ALA A 200 -4.89 -2.67 -5.06
N VAL A 201 -5.76 -1.75 -5.43
CA VAL A 201 -6.87 -2.00 -6.36
C VAL A 201 -6.29 -2.02 -7.77
N ALA A 202 -6.26 -3.18 -8.44
CA ALA A 202 -5.70 -3.28 -9.79
C ALA A 202 -6.23 -4.50 -10.53
N THR A 203 -5.81 -4.67 -11.78
CA THR A 203 -5.92 -5.93 -12.51
C THR A 203 -4.70 -6.79 -12.21
N TYR A 204 -4.90 -8.11 -12.14
CA TYR A 204 -3.83 -9.05 -11.78
C TYR A 204 -3.81 -10.22 -12.74
N LYS A 205 -2.63 -10.80 -12.96
CA LYS A 205 -2.47 -12.05 -13.71
C LYS A 205 -1.59 -13.00 -12.92
N TYR A 206 -1.70 -14.29 -13.23
CA TYR A 206 -0.78 -15.32 -12.78
C TYR A 206 -0.04 -15.85 -14.01
N ALA A 207 1.17 -15.34 -14.21
CA ALA A 207 2.06 -15.75 -15.29
C ALA A 207 3.34 -16.40 -14.75
N GLY A 208 4.07 -17.10 -15.60
CA GLY A 208 5.34 -17.71 -15.21
C GLY A 208 5.91 -18.65 -16.26
N THR A 209 6.84 -19.50 -15.80
CA THR A 209 7.49 -20.52 -16.62
C THR A 209 7.40 -21.91 -16.03
N LEU A 210 7.68 -22.88 -16.88
CA LEU A 210 7.40 -24.30 -16.71
C LEU A 210 8.66 -25.11 -17.02
N SER A 211 8.95 -26.14 -16.23
CA SER A 211 10.19 -26.92 -16.42
C SER A 211 10.14 -27.91 -17.58
N GLU A 212 8.96 -28.26 -18.07
CA GLU A 212 8.76 -29.20 -19.17
C GLU A 212 7.65 -28.70 -20.09
N LEU A 213 7.63 -29.25 -21.31
CA LEU A 213 6.53 -29.09 -22.25
C LEU A 213 5.26 -29.78 -21.72
N GLY A 214 4.14 -29.06 -21.70
CA GLY A 214 2.84 -29.61 -21.35
C GLY A 214 1.72 -28.85 -22.05
N THR A 215 0.53 -29.45 -22.08
CA THR A 215 -0.69 -28.65 -22.19
C THR A 215 -1.05 -28.19 -20.78
N GLU A 216 -1.33 -26.90 -20.60
CA GLU A 216 -1.77 -26.33 -19.33
C GLU A 216 -3.07 -25.52 -19.44
N SER A 217 -3.77 -25.45 -18.31
CA SER A 217 -4.85 -24.50 -18.08
C SER A 217 -4.52 -23.71 -16.83
N THR A 218 -4.65 -22.40 -16.92
CA THR A 218 -4.28 -21.49 -15.84
C THR A 218 -5.46 -20.64 -15.41
N LEU A 219 -5.55 -20.42 -14.11
CA LEU A 219 -6.60 -19.65 -13.46
C LEU A 219 -5.98 -18.70 -12.44
N ILE A 220 -6.62 -17.56 -12.26
CA ILE A 220 -6.43 -16.70 -11.10
C ILE A 220 -7.80 -16.36 -10.51
N ALA A 221 -7.91 -16.42 -9.20
CA ALA A 221 -9.05 -15.91 -8.43
C ALA A 221 -8.55 -14.94 -7.37
N THR A 222 -9.27 -13.86 -7.15
CA THR A 222 -8.97 -12.86 -6.13
C THR A 222 -10.04 -12.88 -5.03
N TYR A 223 -9.61 -12.57 -3.81
CA TYR A 223 -10.41 -12.69 -2.61
C TYR A 223 -10.21 -11.46 -1.72
N LYS A 224 -11.31 -10.88 -1.27
CA LYS A 224 -11.30 -9.71 -0.38
C LYS A 224 -10.82 -10.08 1.00
N ALA A 225 -9.72 -9.46 1.44
CA ALA A 225 -9.34 -9.51 2.85
C ALA A 225 -10.27 -8.62 3.67
N THR A 226 -10.49 -9.00 4.92
CA THR A 226 -11.05 -8.11 5.93
C THR A 226 -10.06 -6.98 6.13
N ALA A 227 -10.49 -5.74 5.91
CA ALA A 227 -9.67 -4.56 6.18
C ALA A 227 -8.94 -4.75 7.51
N ALA A 228 -7.62 -4.52 7.52
CA ALA A 228 -6.87 -4.51 8.75
C ALA A 228 -7.51 -3.43 9.63
N GLY A 229 -8.31 -3.84 10.61
CA GLY A 229 -8.93 -2.96 11.58
C GLY A 229 -7.87 -2.33 12.47
N GLY A 230 -7.08 -1.42 11.90
CA GLY A 230 -6.47 -0.34 12.63
C GLY A 230 -7.62 0.47 13.18
N SER A 231 -8.10 0.06 14.35
CA SER A 231 -8.79 0.97 15.24
C SER A 231 -7.74 2.03 15.56
N VAL A 232 -7.82 3.16 14.88
CA VAL A 232 -7.18 4.37 15.37
C VAL A 232 -7.78 4.58 16.75
N SER A 233 -7.00 4.29 17.79
CA SER A 233 -7.41 4.45 19.16
C SER A 233 -7.85 5.91 19.32
N ALA A 234 -9.15 6.12 19.53
CA ALA A 234 -9.68 7.39 19.98
C ALA A 234 -9.26 7.59 21.44
N SER A 235 -7.99 7.94 21.65
CA SER A 235 -7.46 8.55 22.86
C SER A 235 -6.72 9.78 22.37
N ASP A 236 -7.22 11.01 22.54
CA ASP A 236 -7.62 11.57 23.82
C ASP A 236 -8.61 12.73 23.60
N SER A 237 -9.80 12.62 24.19
CA SER A 237 -10.73 13.74 24.41
C SER A 237 -11.62 13.37 25.60
N ALA A 238 -11.01 12.92 26.69
CA ALA A 238 -11.66 13.01 27.98
C ALA A 238 -11.78 14.51 28.31
N ALA A 239 -12.98 15.05 28.12
CA ALA A 239 -13.34 16.39 28.52
C ALA A 239 -13.12 16.55 30.03
N PHE A 240 -12.02 17.20 30.43
CA PHE A 240 -11.96 17.87 31.72
C PHE A 240 -12.95 19.04 31.69
N SER A 241 -14.10 18.81 32.32
CA SER A 241 -15.05 19.85 32.69
C SER A 241 -14.46 20.67 33.84
N GLU A 242 -13.63 21.66 33.53
CA GLU A 242 -13.40 22.78 34.45
C GLU A 242 -14.31 23.96 34.05
N SER A 243 -15.36 24.14 34.85
CA SER A 243 -16.14 25.36 34.88
C SER A 243 -15.33 26.46 35.55
N SER A 244 -14.60 27.28 34.79
CA SER A 244 -14.05 28.54 35.30
C SER A 244 -14.93 29.70 34.87
N SER A 245 -15.76 30.17 35.80
CA SER A 245 -16.37 31.50 35.76
C SER A 245 -15.27 32.56 35.83
N VAL A 246 -15.17 33.39 34.80
CA VAL A 246 -14.27 34.55 34.77
C VAL A 246 -14.86 35.65 35.65
N ASP A 247 -14.15 35.99 36.73
CA ASP A 247 -14.23 37.30 37.37
C ASP A 247 -13.01 38.13 36.95
N SER A 248 -13.25 39.39 36.67
CA SER A 248 -12.35 40.34 36.03
C SER A 248 -11.38 40.99 37.02
N GLY A 249 -10.09 40.99 36.72
CA GLY A 249 -9.08 41.72 37.50
C GLY A 249 -7.80 41.98 36.71
N ALA A 250 -7.49 43.26 36.51
CA ALA A 250 -6.36 43.78 35.75
C ALA A 250 -4.99 43.40 36.32
N SER A 251 -3.96 43.25 35.46
CA SER A 251 -2.56 43.53 35.79
C SER A 251 -1.66 43.55 34.54
N THR A 252 -0.82 44.56 34.48
CA THR A 252 0.26 44.87 33.53
C THR A 252 1.56 44.08 33.78
N ALA A 253 2.27 43.71 32.71
CA ALA A 253 3.75 43.56 32.54
C ALA A 253 4.02 42.41 31.53
N SER A 254 4.56 42.66 30.34
CA SER A 254 6.01 42.70 30.06
C SER A 254 6.76 41.45 30.51
N GLU A 255 6.95 40.50 29.58
CA GLU A 255 8.27 39.92 29.28
C GLU A 255 8.20 39.07 28.00
N SER A 256 9.04 39.44 27.04
CA SER A 256 9.30 38.70 25.81
C SER A 256 10.29 37.58 26.10
N ALA A 257 9.83 36.33 26.12
CA ALA A 257 10.69 35.16 26.05
C ALA A 257 10.50 34.49 24.68
N ALA A 258 11.51 34.63 23.83
CA ALA A 258 11.60 33.91 22.57
C ALA A 258 11.85 32.42 22.86
N PHE A 259 10.79 31.62 22.83
CA PHE A 259 10.90 30.16 22.71
C PHE A 259 11.08 29.82 21.23
N SER A 260 12.32 29.54 20.85
CA SER A 260 12.61 28.79 19.62
C SER A 260 12.40 27.32 19.93
N GLU A 261 11.18 26.83 19.73
CA GLU A 261 10.92 25.40 19.65
C GLU A 261 10.91 25.00 18.18
N SER A 262 12.05 24.55 17.68
CA SER A 262 12.13 23.83 16.42
C SER A 262 11.65 22.39 16.64
N ALA A 263 10.36 22.21 16.87
CA ALA A 263 9.74 20.89 16.91
C ALA A 263 9.47 20.43 15.46
N SER A 264 10.46 19.79 14.85
CA SER A 264 10.27 19.03 13.62
C SER A 264 9.55 17.72 13.95
N VAL A 265 8.22 17.77 14.06
CA VAL A 265 7.40 16.56 14.17
C VAL A 265 7.34 15.92 12.80
N THR A 266 8.29 15.04 12.53
CA THR A 266 8.21 14.10 11.41
C THR A 266 7.20 13.04 11.83
N VAL A 267 5.96 13.13 11.34
CA VAL A 267 5.00 12.03 11.46
C VAL A 267 5.46 10.93 10.50
N VAL A 268 6.40 10.10 10.96
CA VAL A 268 6.76 8.87 10.28
C VAL A 268 5.60 7.90 10.55
N GLY A 269 4.70 7.74 9.59
CA GLY A 269 3.76 6.62 9.65
C GLY A 269 4.56 5.33 9.84
N SER A 270 4.26 4.57 10.90
CA SER A 270 4.91 3.29 11.18
C SER A 270 4.77 2.38 9.97
N ALA A 271 5.88 2.11 9.28
CA ALA A 271 5.90 1.15 8.19
C ALA A 271 5.73 -0.24 8.79
N ALA A 272 4.69 -0.97 8.35
CA ALA A 272 4.43 -2.32 8.82
C ALA A 272 5.64 -3.24 8.58
N ILE A 273 5.95 -4.10 9.56
CA ILE A 273 7.00 -5.12 9.43
C ILE A 273 6.66 -6.03 8.26
N ALA A 274 7.62 -6.29 7.36
CA ALA A 274 7.46 -7.25 6.28
C ALA A 274 8.75 -8.03 6.00
N HIS A 275 8.62 -9.31 5.65
CA HIS A 275 9.71 -10.08 5.03
C HIS A 275 9.82 -9.65 3.57
N VAL A 276 10.99 -9.17 3.17
CA VAL A 276 11.22 -8.66 1.81
C VAL A 276 11.65 -9.81 0.91
N ALA A 277 12.72 -10.53 1.27
CA ALA A 277 13.24 -11.67 0.51
C ALA A 277 14.30 -12.45 1.28
N ALA A 278 14.62 -13.66 0.80
CA ALA A 278 15.89 -14.31 1.10
C ALA A 278 17.02 -13.67 0.28
N ARG A 279 18.17 -13.41 0.92
CA ARG A 279 19.28 -12.67 0.29
C ARG A 279 20.58 -13.46 0.17
N GLY A 280 20.68 -14.64 0.75
CA GLY A 280 21.86 -15.48 0.56
C GLY A 280 21.84 -16.72 1.44
N THR A 281 22.56 -17.75 0.99
CA THR A 281 22.89 -18.92 1.80
C THR A 281 24.37 -19.24 1.64
N TYR A 282 24.96 -19.81 2.68
CA TYR A 282 26.35 -20.25 2.69
C TYR A 282 26.44 -21.64 3.32
N ALA A 283 27.24 -22.49 2.70
CA ALA A 283 27.47 -23.87 3.11
C ALA A 283 28.98 -24.18 3.03
N GLY A 284 29.73 -23.82 4.08
CA GLY A 284 31.18 -23.96 4.13
C GLY A 284 31.63 -25.22 4.84
N SER A 285 32.10 -26.21 4.07
CA SER A 285 32.67 -27.46 4.58
C SER A 285 34.16 -27.35 4.93
N THR A 286 34.78 -26.19 4.72
CA THR A 286 36.18 -25.89 5.07
C THR A 286 36.26 -25.27 6.45
N THR A 287 37.21 -25.73 7.26
CA THR A 287 37.45 -25.22 8.61
C THR A 287 38.36 -23.98 8.54
N VAL A 288 37.78 -22.78 8.63
CA VAL A 288 38.49 -21.50 8.54
C VAL A 288 37.99 -20.53 9.61
N ALA A 289 38.75 -19.47 9.87
CA ALA A 289 38.36 -18.44 10.84
C ALA A 289 37.51 -17.31 10.21
N ALA A 290 37.48 -17.21 8.88
CA ALA A 290 36.72 -16.19 8.16
C ALA A 290 35.91 -16.84 7.03
N HIS A 291 34.61 -16.57 7.00
CA HIS A 291 33.70 -17.09 5.99
C HIS A 291 32.98 -15.94 5.28
N SER A 292 32.79 -16.02 3.96
CA SER A 292 32.09 -15.00 3.18
C SER A 292 30.76 -15.51 2.64
N VAL A 293 29.68 -14.79 2.94
CA VAL A 293 28.33 -15.01 2.44
C VAL A 293 28.05 -14.00 1.34
N ALA A 294 27.73 -14.47 0.13
CA ALA A 294 27.41 -13.59 -1.00
C ALA A 294 25.92 -13.23 -1.04
N LEU A 295 25.62 -11.96 -1.35
CA LEU A 295 24.26 -11.49 -1.58
C LEU A 295 23.75 -11.91 -2.97
N SER A 296 22.59 -12.55 -3.03
CA SER A 296 21.94 -12.99 -4.27
C SER A 296 21.20 -11.87 -5.00
N ALA A 297 20.98 -10.73 -4.33
CA ALA A 297 20.32 -9.55 -4.89
C ALA A 297 20.69 -8.29 -4.07
N ALA A 298 20.49 -7.11 -4.65
CA ALA A 298 20.62 -5.83 -3.97
C ALA A 298 19.64 -5.69 -2.79
N THR A 299 20.04 -4.92 -1.76
CA THR A 299 19.22 -4.62 -0.57
C THR A 299 19.15 -3.11 -0.38
N ALA A 300 17.94 -2.58 -0.16
CA ALA A 300 17.71 -1.14 -0.10
C ALA A 300 18.10 -0.55 1.28
N THR A 301 18.48 0.73 1.29
CA THR A 301 18.66 1.50 2.53
C THR A 301 17.35 1.54 3.34
N GLY A 302 17.46 1.46 4.66
CA GLY A 302 16.32 1.46 5.59
C GLY A 302 15.79 0.06 5.95
N ASN A 303 16.11 -0.95 5.15
CA ASN A 303 15.79 -2.35 5.48
C ASN A 303 16.82 -2.94 6.45
N HIS A 304 16.48 -4.08 7.04
CA HIS A 304 17.35 -4.85 7.91
C HIS A 304 17.73 -6.17 7.25
N LEU A 305 18.98 -6.56 7.41
CA LEU A 305 19.44 -7.92 7.13
C LEU A 305 19.51 -8.72 8.43
N ILE A 306 18.94 -9.92 8.43
CA ILE A 306 19.00 -10.86 9.56
C ILE A 306 19.64 -12.17 9.07
N MET A 307 20.77 -12.52 9.66
CA MET A 307 21.57 -13.70 9.37
C MET A 307 21.42 -14.73 10.48
N ARG A 308 21.12 -15.97 10.11
CA ARG A 308 21.13 -17.13 11.02
C ARG A 308 22.28 -18.04 10.65
N ILE A 309 23.05 -18.46 11.63
CA ILE A 309 24.32 -19.18 11.44
C ILE A 309 24.33 -20.41 12.35
N VAL A 310 24.85 -21.52 11.84
CA VAL A 310 25.27 -22.68 12.65
C VAL A 310 26.76 -22.94 12.44
N LEU A 311 27.48 -23.13 13.54
CA LEU A 311 28.92 -23.45 13.57
C LEU A 311 29.14 -24.86 14.14
N THR A 312 30.26 -25.50 13.79
CA THR A 312 30.74 -26.70 14.49
C THR A 312 31.47 -26.33 15.79
N GLY A 313 31.09 -27.00 16.89
CA GLY A 313 31.67 -26.81 18.23
C GLY A 313 31.29 -25.49 18.88
N SER A 314 31.74 -25.29 20.13
CA SER A 314 31.50 -24.07 20.92
C SER A 314 32.41 -22.94 20.45
N ARG A 315 32.00 -22.29 19.35
CA ARG A 315 32.71 -21.20 18.68
C ARG A 315 31.87 -19.93 18.73
N THR A 316 32.53 -18.78 18.70
CA THR A 316 31.87 -17.47 18.81
C THR A 316 32.24 -16.59 17.63
N ILE A 317 31.38 -15.64 17.28
CA ILE A 317 31.69 -14.61 16.28
C ILE A 317 32.49 -13.49 16.95
N THR A 318 33.59 -13.07 16.33
CA THR A 318 34.39 -11.91 16.76
C THR A 318 34.01 -10.64 16.03
N SER A 319 33.62 -10.74 14.75
CA SER A 319 33.10 -9.61 13.98
C SER A 319 32.35 -10.08 12.74
N ILE A 320 31.43 -9.24 12.24
CA ILE A 320 30.80 -9.38 10.93
C ILE A 320 31.01 -8.05 10.20
N VAL A 321 31.53 -8.11 8.98
CA VAL A 321 31.80 -6.94 8.14
C VAL A 321 31.23 -7.17 6.75
N ASP A 322 30.57 -6.17 6.18
CA ASP A 322 30.12 -6.21 4.79
C ASP A 322 30.90 -5.25 3.89
N ALA A 323 30.75 -5.42 2.58
CA ALA A 323 31.45 -4.62 1.58
C ALA A 323 31.04 -3.13 1.55
N ARG A 324 29.95 -2.76 2.24
CA ARG A 324 29.37 -1.40 2.24
C ARG A 324 29.56 -0.66 3.56
N GLY A 325 30.18 -1.30 4.55
CA GLY A 325 30.47 -0.72 5.85
C GLY A 325 29.26 -0.56 6.75
N ASN A 326 28.20 -1.36 6.57
CA ASN A 326 27.09 -1.33 7.53
C ASN A 326 27.50 -2.01 8.85
N THR A 327 26.86 -1.59 9.93
CA THR A 327 27.17 -2.07 11.29
C THR A 327 26.34 -3.31 11.61
N TRP A 328 27.02 -4.40 11.95
CA TRP A 328 26.40 -5.65 12.37
C TRP A 328 26.46 -5.83 13.88
N GLN A 329 25.41 -6.45 14.44
CA GLN A 329 25.38 -6.90 15.82
C GLN A 329 24.98 -8.37 15.92
N VAL A 330 25.51 -9.06 16.93
CA VAL A 330 25.11 -10.43 17.28
C VAL A 330 23.98 -10.34 18.29
N ASP A 331 22.77 -10.71 17.89
CA ASP A 331 21.57 -10.62 18.72
C ASP A 331 21.44 -11.82 19.66
N LEU A 332 21.82 -13.00 19.18
CA LEU A 332 21.73 -14.24 19.93
C LEU A 332 22.90 -15.15 19.58
N GLN A 333 23.49 -15.79 20.59
CA GLN A 333 24.48 -16.84 20.41
C GLN A 333 24.29 -17.92 21.47
N VAL A 334 24.00 -19.14 21.02
CA VAL A 334 23.79 -20.30 21.89
C VAL A 334 24.65 -21.48 21.42
N ALA A 335 25.58 -21.90 22.27
CA ALA A 335 26.37 -23.10 22.04
C ALA A 335 25.73 -24.27 22.78
N ASN A 336 25.74 -25.46 22.18
CA ASN A 336 25.78 -26.67 23.00
C ASN A 336 27.24 -26.99 23.27
N ASP A 337 27.55 -27.43 24.49
CA ASP A 337 28.92 -27.56 24.99
C ASP A 337 29.74 -28.66 24.30
N VAL A 338 29.18 -29.29 23.25
CA VAL A 338 29.69 -30.55 22.69
C VAL A 338 29.86 -30.50 21.16
N SER A 339 29.07 -29.73 20.40
CA SER A 339 28.94 -30.02 18.96
C SER A 339 28.53 -28.88 18.01
N LEU A 340 27.79 -27.86 18.44
CA LEU A 340 27.38 -26.76 17.56
C LEU A 340 27.00 -25.47 18.29
N THR A 341 27.18 -24.34 17.63
CA THR A 341 26.68 -23.02 18.06
C THR A 341 25.66 -22.52 17.04
N THR A 342 24.50 -22.06 17.49
CA THR A 342 23.54 -21.29 16.68
C THR A 342 23.66 -19.81 17.02
N ILE A 343 23.73 -18.97 15.99
CA ILE A 343 23.84 -17.52 16.12
C ILE A 343 22.77 -16.85 15.26
N VAL A 344 22.22 -15.74 15.76
CA VAL A 344 21.43 -14.77 15.01
C VAL A 344 22.15 -13.43 15.07
N ALA A 345 22.34 -12.79 13.93
CA ALA A 345 22.96 -11.48 13.81
C ALA A 345 22.14 -10.59 12.87
N SER A 346 22.17 -9.29 13.07
CA SER A 346 21.39 -8.33 12.28
C SER A 346 22.15 -7.05 11.99
N CYS A 347 21.66 -6.32 10.99
CA CYS A 347 22.21 -5.06 10.53
C CYS A 347 21.12 -4.20 9.88
N LEU A 348 21.03 -2.91 10.25
CA LEU A 348 20.30 -1.90 9.48
C LEU A 348 21.14 -1.49 8.26
N ILE A 349 20.57 -1.56 7.06
CA ILE A 349 21.21 -1.12 5.84
C ILE A 349 21.20 0.41 5.79
N THR A 350 22.34 1.02 6.08
CA THR A 350 22.55 2.47 5.93
C THR A 350 23.09 2.78 4.54
N THR A 351 23.93 1.89 4.00
CA THR A 351 24.45 1.93 2.63
C THR A 351 23.96 0.71 1.85
N ALA A 352 23.14 0.96 0.83
CA ALA A 352 22.54 -0.09 0.00
C ALA A 352 23.59 -1.07 -0.56
N HIS A 353 23.28 -2.37 -0.48
CA HIS A 353 24.11 -3.41 -1.08
C HIS A 353 23.76 -3.62 -2.56
N GLN A 354 24.75 -4.08 -3.31
CA GLN A 354 24.60 -4.57 -4.67
C GLN A 354 24.58 -6.10 -4.70
N THR A 355 24.02 -6.67 -5.77
CA THR A 355 24.11 -8.11 -6.03
C THR A 355 25.57 -8.55 -6.07
N GLY A 356 25.91 -9.63 -5.35
CA GLY A 356 27.26 -10.18 -5.28
C GLY A 356 28.15 -9.56 -4.19
N ASP A 357 27.72 -8.50 -3.50
CA ASP A 357 28.43 -8.00 -2.33
C ASP A 357 28.61 -9.11 -1.28
N LEU A 358 29.75 -9.10 -0.59
CA LEU A 358 30.13 -10.12 0.39
C LEU A 358 29.95 -9.62 1.82
N ILE A 359 29.42 -10.48 2.67
CA ILE A 359 29.40 -10.32 4.13
C ILE A 359 30.36 -11.35 4.72
N THR A 360 31.39 -10.88 5.42
CA THR A 360 32.44 -11.70 6.02
C THR A 360 32.20 -11.87 7.51
N VAL A 361 32.08 -13.13 7.95
CA VAL A 361 31.91 -13.55 9.35
C VAL A 361 33.26 -14.05 9.86
N ASN A 362 33.79 -13.38 10.89
CA ASN A 362 35.03 -13.76 11.57
C ASN A 362 34.71 -14.49 12.88
N LEU A 363 35.39 -15.60 13.10
CA LEU A 363 35.18 -16.51 14.22
C LEU A 363 36.37 -16.45 15.19
N SER A 364 36.11 -16.71 16.48
CA SER A 364 37.17 -16.77 17.51
C SER A 364 38.18 -17.89 17.29
N LEU A 365 37.75 -18.96 16.61
CA LEU A 365 38.57 -20.11 16.23
C LEU A 365 38.03 -20.67 14.91
N THR A 366 38.86 -21.43 14.19
CA THR A 366 38.46 -22.02 12.92
C THR A 366 37.28 -23.00 13.11
N ALA A 367 36.25 -22.89 12.27
CA ALA A 367 35.09 -23.78 12.31
C ALA A 367 34.55 -24.01 10.89
N ASN A 368 33.63 -24.96 10.76
CA ASN A 368 32.74 -25.01 9.61
C ASN A 368 31.51 -24.13 9.90
N MET A 369 30.94 -23.52 8.85
CA MET A 369 29.80 -22.62 8.97
C MET A 369 28.75 -22.90 7.90
N ALA A 370 27.49 -22.92 8.32
CA ALA A 370 26.36 -22.73 7.42
C ALA A 370 25.57 -21.49 7.85
N ALA A 371 25.16 -20.66 6.90
CA ALA A 371 24.44 -19.41 7.17
C ALA A 371 23.31 -19.17 6.16
N ALA A 372 22.24 -18.55 6.62
CA ALA A 372 21.10 -18.16 5.80
C ALA A 372 20.65 -16.74 6.14
N LEU A 373 20.51 -15.90 5.12
CA LEU A 373 20.34 -14.46 5.22
C LEU A 373 18.99 -14.03 4.63
N ASN A 374 18.26 -13.16 5.33
CA ASN A 374 16.96 -12.62 4.89
C ASN A 374 16.88 -11.12 5.14
N GLU A 375 16.11 -10.43 4.32
CA GLU A 375 15.83 -9.00 4.44
C GLU A 375 14.42 -8.76 4.98
N PHE A 376 14.30 -7.78 5.86
CA PHE A 376 13.05 -7.31 6.44
C PHE A 376 12.95 -5.78 6.37
N SER A 377 11.75 -5.25 6.20
CA SER A 377 11.45 -3.82 6.29
C SER A 377 10.60 -3.52 7.53
N GLY A 378 10.49 -2.25 7.91
CA GLY A 378 9.58 -1.80 8.96
C GLY A 378 10.06 -2.05 10.39
N LEU A 379 11.32 -2.44 10.60
CA LEU A 379 11.91 -2.52 11.95
C LEU A 379 12.43 -1.14 12.41
N ALA A 380 12.55 -0.95 13.72
CA ALA A 380 13.07 0.29 14.30
C ALA A 380 14.50 0.60 13.81
N ALA A 381 14.79 1.88 13.51
CA ALA A 381 16.12 2.27 13.01
C ALA A 381 17.23 2.19 14.08
N SER A 382 16.85 2.16 15.36
CA SER A 382 17.76 1.98 16.49
C SER A 382 17.11 1.05 17.51
N LEU A 383 17.94 0.31 18.25
CA LEU A 383 17.49 -0.64 19.27
C LEU A 383 16.43 -1.62 18.74
N TRP A 384 16.60 -2.10 17.50
CA TRP A 384 15.63 -2.99 16.86
C TRP A 384 15.49 -4.33 17.58
N THR A 385 16.54 -4.85 18.20
CA THR A 385 16.47 -6.08 18.99
C THR A 385 15.81 -5.80 20.33
N ASP A 386 14.75 -6.56 20.67
CA ASP A 386 14.05 -6.43 21.94
C ASP A 386 14.38 -7.56 22.93
N LYS A 387 13.81 -8.76 22.77
CA LYS A 387 14.05 -9.89 23.67
C LYS A 387 14.70 -11.06 22.95
N THR A 388 15.39 -11.90 23.72
CA THR A 388 15.92 -13.16 23.24
C THR A 388 15.67 -14.28 24.25
N ALA A 389 15.59 -15.50 23.75
CA ALA A 389 15.65 -16.72 24.56
C ALA A 389 16.33 -17.81 23.76
N ALA A 390 17.06 -18.69 24.43
CA ALA A 390 17.67 -19.84 23.78
C ALA A 390 17.84 -21.01 24.75
N THR A 391 17.83 -22.20 24.16
CA THR A 391 18.13 -23.46 24.85
C THR A 391 19.09 -24.27 23.99
N ALA A 392 19.97 -25.01 24.65
CA ALA A 392 20.82 -25.99 24.02
C ALA A 392 20.45 -27.39 24.54
N ASP A 393 20.12 -28.32 23.64
CA ASP A 393 20.07 -29.74 24.03
C ASP A 393 21.47 -30.36 23.89
N THR A 394 21.89 -31.02 24.97
CA THR A 394 23.18 -31.71 25.07
C THR A 394 23.03 -33.23 24.92
N LEU A 395 21.81 -33.75 24.82
CA LEU A 395 21.50 -35.18 24.72
C LEU A 395 20.86 -35.50 23.36
N PHE A 396 20.89 -36.77 22.95
CA PHE A 396 20.20 -37.27 21.75
C PHE A 396 18.82 -37.85 22.10
N ALA A 397 18.13 -37.24 23.07
CA ALA A 397 17.04 -37.90 23.77
C ALA A 397 15.65 -37.48 23.29
N ASP A 398 15.50 -36.26 22.78
CA ASP A 398 14.19 -35.71 22.43
C ASP A 398 14.13 -35.27 20.96
N ALA A 399 12.97 -35.51 20.35
CA ALA A 399 12.64 -34.95 19.05
C ALA A 399 12.00 -33.56 19.19
N ALA A 400 11.52 -33.18 20.37
CA ALA A 400 11.06 -31.84 20.65
C ALA A 400 12.24 -30.86 20.73
N PHE A 401 12.06 -29.66 20.20
CA PHE A 401 13.00 -28.55 20.39
C PHE A 401 12.25 -27.34 20.96
N GLY A 402 12.95 -26.47 21.68
CA GLY A 402 12.37 -25.24 22.21
C GLY A 402 13.42 -24.23 22.64
N SER A 403 13.27 -22.98 22.23
CA SER A 403 14.14 -21.86 22.64
C SER A 403 13.94 -21.42 24.09
N GLY A 404 12.91 -21.93 24.78
CA GLY A 404 12.34 -21.28 25.96
C GLY A 404 11.52 -20.04 25.57
N ALA A 405 10.76 -19.52 26.53
CA ALA A 405 10.00 -18.28 26.35
C ALA A 405 10.90 -17.06 26.55
N THR A 406 10.76 -16.04 25.72
CA THR A 406 11.33 -14.71 25.95
C THR A 406 10.71 -14.07 27.19
N ALA A 407 11.36 -13.03 27.71
CA ALA A 407 10.64 -12.05 28.51
C ALA A 407 9.49 -11.43 27.67
N VAL A 408 8.55 -10.74 28.33
CA VAL A 408 7.49 -10.01 27.64
C VAL A 408 8.11 -8.97 26.72
N THR A 409 7.72 -8.97 25.46
CA THR A 409 8.16 -7.99 24.48
C THR A 409 7.75 -6.58 24.86
N ALA A 410 8.55 -5.58 24.49
CA ALA A 410 8.38 -4.20 24.90
C ALA A 410 7.17 -3.52 24.23
N GLN A 411 6.73 -4.04 23.08
CA GLN A 411 5.62 -3.51 22.33
C GLN A 411 4.81 -4.60 21.63
N ALA A 412 3.65 -4.19 21.11
CA ALA A 412 2.95 -4.92 20.07
C ALA A 412 3.69 -4.79 18.73
N ASP A 413 3.21 -5.55 17.73
CA ASP A 413 3.74 -5.50 16.36
C ASP A 413 5.24 -5.80 16.30
N GLU A 414 5.65 -6.96 16.83
CA GLU A 414 7.05 -7.42 16.79
C GLU A 414 7.30 -8.53 15.77
N LEU A 415 8.51 -8.54 15.20
CA LEU A 415 9.03 -9.65 14.41
C LEU A 415 9.74 -10.65 15.32
N LEU A 416 9.31 -11.90 15.30
CA LEU A 416 9.97 -13.02 15.96
C LEU A 416 10.78 -13.80 14.93
N ILE A 417 12.06 -14.04 15.20
CA ILE A 417 12.94 -14.90 14.40
C ILE A 417 13.33 -16.13 15.23
N GLY A 418 12.82 -17.29 14.81
CA GLY A 418 13.24 -18.58 15.33
C GLY A 418 14.44 -19.13 14.55
N ALA A 419 15.47 -19.58 15.26
CA ALA A 419 16.67 -20.21 14.71
C ALA A 419 16.89 -21.58 15.36
N LEU A 420 17.09 -22.62 14.53
CA LEU A 420 17.33 -23.99 14.97
C LEU A 420 18.57 -24.54 14.26
N GLY A 421 19.65 -24.72 15.00
CA GLY A 421 20.84 -25.42 14.54
C GLY A 421 20.74 -26.90 14.88
N ILE A 422 20.91 -27.78 13.90
CA ILE A 422 20.71 -29.23 14.04
C ILE A 422 21.99 -29.97 13.65
N ALA A 423 22.33 -31.02 14.41
CA ALA A 423 23.44 -31.92 14.14
C ALA A 423 23.18 -32.97 13.03
N ASN A 424 22.30 -32.69 12.06
CA ASN A 424 22.04 -33.51 10.87
C ASN A 424 21.33 -32.68 9.79
N VAL A 425 21.62 -32.94 8.50
CA VAL A 425 20.98 -32.26 7.35
C VAL A 425 19.67 -32.92 6.88
N THR A 426 19.38 -34.15 7.31
CA THR A 426 18.12 -34.84 6.94
C THR A 426 17.00 -34.64 7.96
N ALA A 427 17.28 -33.91 9.05
CA ALA A 427 16.28 -33.59 10.05
C ALA A 427 15.23 -32.64 9.45
N THR A 428 13.95 -33.00 9.58
CA THR A 428 12.85 -32.07 9.31
C THR A 428 12.33 -31.56 10.64
N ALA A 429 12.20 -30.26 10.78
CA ALA A 429 11.63 -29.61 11.95
C ALA A 429 10.24 -29.04 11.60
N THR A 430 9.26 -29.34 12.43
CA THR A 430 7.90 -28.83 12.38
C THR A 430 7.68 -27.95 13.59
N PRO A 431 7.67 -26.60 13.43
CA PRO A 431 7.38 -25.68 14.52
C PRO A 431 5.98 -25.89 15.12
N ASP A 432 5.74 -25.28 16.28
CA ASP A 432 4.42 -25.17 16.87
C ASP A 432 3.42 -24.52 15.89
N THR A 433 2.15 -24.87 16.07
CA THR A 433 1.04 -24.36 15.25
C THR A 433 0.31 -23.21 15.93
N LEU A 434 0.97 -22.46 16.83
CA LEU A 434 0.36 -21.29 17.47
C LEU A 434 0.04 -20.22 16.42
N SER A 435 -1.03 -19.46 16.66
CA SER A 435 -1.46 -18.37 15.77
C SER A 435 -0.82 -17.03 16.17
N PRO A 436 -0.27 -16.24 15.23
CA PRO A 436 -0.11 -16.55 13.80
C PRO A 436 0.95 -17.65 13.57
N ALA A 437 0.81 -18.47 12.53
CA ALA A 437 1.73 -19.59 12.29
C ALA A 437 3.17 -19.12 11.97
N TRP A 438 4.16 -19.96 12.30
CA TRP A 438 5.54 -19.76 11.88
C TRP A 438 5.69 -19.91 10.36
N VAL A 439 6.28 -18.92 9.70
CA VAL A 439 6.58 -18.95 8.26
C VAL A 439 8.03 -19.38 8.06
N ALA A 440 8.26 -20.39 7.22
CA ALA A 440 9.59 -20.91 6.97
C ALA A 440 10.47 -19.89 6.23
N LEU A 441 11.71 -19.75 6.70
CA LEU A 441 12.76 -19.00 6.03
C LEU A 441 13.73 -19.94 5.31
N SER A 442 14.61 -19.38 4.47
CA SER A 442 15.70 -20.12 3.84
C SER A 442 16.51 -20.93 4.87
N SER A 443 16.95 -22.13 4.49
CA SER A 443 17.81 -22.98 5.33
C SER A 443 19.17 -23.15 4.65
N ALA A 444 20.20 -23.42 5.45
CA ALA A 444 21.52 -23.74 4.93
C ALA A 444 22.09 -24.96 5.65
N ALA A 445 22.80 -25.80 4.92
CA ALA A 445 23.34 -27.05 5.41
C ALA A 445 24.81 -27.16 5.01
N MET A 446 25.65 -27.65 5.91
CA MET A 446 27.03 -27.98 5.61
C MET A 446 27.29 -29.47 5.88
N THR A 447 28.13 -30.05 5.03
CA THR A 447 28.51 -31.46 5.10
C THR A 447 30.01 -31.56 5.31
N THR A 448 30.42 -32.05 6.48
CA THR A 448 31.82 -32.41 6.74
C THR A 448 31.95 -33.93 6.79
N THR A 449 33.18 -34.42 6.65
CA THR A 449 33.50 -35.86 6.74
C THR A 449 33.11 -36.49 8.08
N ALA A 450 32.96 -35.68 9.15
CA ALA A 450 32.69 -36.15 10.51
C ALA A 450 31.34 -35.70 11.07
N SER A 451 30.62 -34.78 10.40
CA SER A 451 29.43 -34.14 10.97
C SER A 451 28.61 -33.37 9.93
N LEU A 452 27.31 -33.60 9.98
CA LEU A 452 26.29 -32.87 9.22
C LEU A 452 25.72 -31.77 10.13
N ARG A 453 25.61 -30.54 9.63
CA ARG A 453 25.00 -29.43 10.37
C ARG A 453 24.05 -28.65 9.48
N GLN A 454 22.89 -28.26 10.01
CA GLN A 454 21.91 -27.47 9.30
C GLN A 454 21.41 -26.32 10.18
N ILE A 455 21.29 -25.13 9.61
CA ILE A 455 20.55 -24.02 10.20
C ILE A 455 19.19 -23.94 9.51
N ARG A 456 18.13 -24.04 10.32
CA ARG A 456 16.75 -23.76 9.93
C ARG A 456 16.27 -22.54 10.68
N GLY A 457 15.25 -21.89 10.15
CA GLY A 457 14.55 -20.89 10.93
C GLY A 457 13.24 -20.49 10.31
N HIS A 458 12.47 -19.78 11.10
CA HIS A 458 11.14 -19.32 10.78
C HIS A 458 10.99 -17.89 11.28
N TYR A 459 10.01 -17.18 10.74
CA TYR A 459 9.59 -15.90 11.29
C TYR A 459 8.10 -15.90 11.62
N ARG A 460 7.71 -15.01 12.52
CA ARG A 460 6.33 -14.77 12.91
C ARG A 460 6.20 -13.29 13.26
N ILE A 461 5.17 -12.60 12.79
CA ILE A 461 4.88 -11.21 13.17
C ILE A 461 3.70 -11.25 14.14
N VAL A 462 3.85 -10.66 15.32
CA VAL A 462 2.84 -10.72 16.39
C VAL A 462 2.28 -9.34 16.68
N ALA A 463 0.95 -9.25 16.81
CA ALA A 463 0.25 -7.98 17.03
C ALA A 463 0.05 -7.64 18.51
N ALA A 464 0.64 -8.39 19.43
CA ALA A 464 0.50 -8.19 20.86
C ALA A 464 1.87 -8.22 21.53
N ALA A 465 2.00 -7.53 22.66
CA ALA A 465 3.13 -7.75 23.54
C ALA A 465 2.96 -9.11 24.25
N GLY A 466 4.04 -9.88 24.41
CA GLY A 466 3.95 -11.20 25.03
C GLY A 466 5.28 -11.89 25.24
N ALA A 467 5.27 -12.98 26.00
CA ALA A 467 6.38 -13.91 26.09
C ALA A 467 6.23 -14.98 25.00
N TYR A 468 7.23 -15.13 24.13
CA TYR A 468 7.17 -15.98 22.95
C TYR A 468 8.25 -17.07 22.99
N ALA A 469 7.94 -18.25 22.51
CA ALA A 469 8.88 -19.34 22.35
C ALA A 469 8.88 -19.83 20.90
N TYR A 470 10.05 -20.22 20.41
CA TYR A 470 10.19 -20.99 19.18
C TYR A 470 10.38 -22.46 19.55
N ALA A 471 9.29 -23.22 19.45
CA ALA A 471 9.25 -24.63 19.81
C ALA A 471 8.67 -25.48 18.67
N GLY A 472 8.86 -26.79 18.74
CA GLY A 472 8.34 -27.71 17.74
C GLY A 472 8.84 -29.13 17.95
N THR A 473 8.68 -29.96 16.90
CA THR A 473 9.15 -31.34 16.87
C THR A 473 9.98 -31.60 15.62
N MET A 474 10.93 -32.52 15.72
CA MET A 474 11.74 -33.04 14.63
C MET A 474 11.28 -34.45 14.28
N ASN A 475 11.59 -34.92 13.06
CA ASN A 475 11.31 -36.31 12.68
C ASN A 475 12.18 -37.35 13.42
N THR A 476 13.28 -36.94 14.04
CA THR A 476 14.19 -37.80 14.79
C THR A 476 14.94 -36.95 15.82
N ALA A 477 15.28 -37.52 16.98
CA ALA A 477 16.09 -36.85 17.99
C ALA A 477 17.51 -36.60 17.46
N TYR A 478 17.95 -35.35 17.54
CA TYR A 478 19.31 -34.94 17.20
C TYR A 478 19.91 -34.16 18.36
N ARG A 479 21.13 -33.64 18.17
CA ARG A 479 21.60 -32.54 19.01
C ARG A 479 21.20 -31.25 18.32
N GLU A 480 20.69 -30.30 19.09
CA GLU A 480 20.27 -29.03 18.56
C GLU A 480 20.53 -27.88 19.53
N THR A 481 20.52 -26.69 18.97
CA THR A 481 20.32 -25.46 19.74
C THR A 481 19.20 -24.68 19.09
N ALA A 482 18.27 -24.22 19.93
CA ALA A 482 17.11 -23.46 19.51
C ALA A 482 17.18 -22.06 20.11
N GLY A 483 16.84 -21.07 19.31
CA GLY A 483 16.91 -19.67 19.66
C GLY A 483 15.73 -18.89 19.12
N ILE A 484 15.33 -17.85 19.84
CA ILE A 484 14.37 -16.86 19.39
C ILE A 484 14.92 -15.45 19.66
N VAL A 485 14.75 -14.56 18.69
CA VAL A 485 15.01 -13.12 18.81
C VAL A 485 13.75 -12.37 18.43
N THR A 486 13.37 -11.36 19.20
CA THR A 486 12.26 -10.47 18.88
C THR A 486 12.79 -9.10 18.45
N TYR A 487 12.12 -8.48 17.47
CA TYR A 487 12.51 -7.20 16.90
C TYR A 487 11.33 -6.21 16.88
N ARG A 488 11.62 -4.97 17.25
CA ARG A 488 10.65 -3.86 17.33
C ARG A 488 10.30 -3.33 15.95
N ALA A 489 9.01 -3.02 15.72
CA ALA A 489 8.56 -2.22 14.60
C ALA A 489 9.07 -0.78 14.69
N GLY A 490 9.32 -0.17 13.53
CA GLY A 490 9.65 1.24 13.41
C GLY A 490 8.41 2.13 13.59
N GLY A 491 8.55 3.25 14.31
CA GLY A 491 7.47 4.22 14.50
C GLY A 491 6.60 4.00 15.74
N ALA A 492 6.85 2.96 16.55
CA ALA A 492 6.17 2.78 17.83
C ALA A 492 6.82 3.67 18.91
N THR A 493 6.43 4.94 18.99
CA THR A 493 6.70 5.76 20.18
C THR A 493 5.61 5.51 21.22
N GLY A 494 5.61 4.31 21.82
CA GLY A 494 4.85 4.09 23.05
C GLY A 494 5.54 4.84 24.21
N PRO A 495 4.80 5.49 25.13
CA PRO A 495 5.41 6.00 26.35
C PRO A 495 6.09 4.82 27.08
N PRO A 496 7.29 5.01 27.66
CA PRO A 496 7.95 3.96 28.42
C PRO A 496 6.98 3.43 29.50
N PRO A 497 7.01 2.12 29.84
CA PRO A 497 6.13 1.58 30.85
C PRO A 497 6.33 2.38 32.14
N GLN A 498 5.29 3.11 32.56
CA GLN A 498 5.25 3.69 33.89
C GLN A 498 5.21 2.52 34.86
N ASP A 499 6.34 2.27 35.52
CA ASP A 499 6.46 1.33 36.61
C ASP A 499 5.49 1.78 37.71
N THR A 500 4.30 1.18 37.71
CA THR A 500 3.26 1.51 38.67
C THR A 500 3.59 0.77 39.95
N LEU A 501 4.49 1.37 40.74
CA LEU A 501 4.75 0.98 42.12
C LEU A 501 3.45 1.16 42.90
N ALA A 502 2.69 0.07 43.02
CA ALA A 502 1.53 -0.05 43.88
C ALA A 502 1.97 -0.05 45.36
N GLY A 503 2.39 1.11 45.86
CA GLY A 503 2.53 1.40 47.27
C GLY A 503 1.24 2.02 47.79
N THR A 504 0.47 1.28 48.59
CA THR A 504 -0.69 1.77 49.32
C THR A 504 -0.22 2.81 50.34
N VAL A 505 -0.46 4.09 50.08
CA VAL A 505 -0.19 5.17 51.04
C VAL A 505 -1.41 5.31 51.95
N GLU A 506 -1.29 4.87 53.20
CA GLU A 506 -2.17 5.32 54.27
C GLU A 506 -1.87 6.81 54.60
N PRO A 507 -2.88 7.60 55.00
CA PRO A 507 -2.71 9.02 55.24
C PRO A 507 -1.83 9.25 56.48
N MET A 508 -0.61 9.76 56.27
CA MET A 508 0.31 10.10 57.36
C MET A 508 0.04 11.52 57.86
N ASP A 509 -0.14 11.59 59.17
CA ASP A 509 -0.44 12.75 60.01
C ASP A 509 0.67 13.82 59.94
N VAL A 510 0.27 15.07 59.73
CA VAL A 510 1.17 16.23 59.62
C VAL A 510 1.38 16.80 61.01
N ASN A 511 2.32 16.24 61.77
CA ASN A 511 2.99 16.90 62.91
C ASN A 511 4.17 16.07 63.41
N ASP A 512 5.32 16.12 62.72
CA ASP A 512 6.59 15.92 63.40
C ASP A 512 7.75 16.61 62.66
N THR A 513 8.19 17.74 63.22
CA THR A 513 9.45 18.39 62.89
C THR A 513 10.54 17.81 63.76
N THR A 514 11.33 16.86 63.23
CA THR A 514 12.79 16.71 63.39
C THR A 514 13.21 15.27 63.05
N SER A 515 13.87 15.07 61.91
CA SER A 515 15.02 14.17 61.84
C SER A 515 15.71 14.22 60.49
N VAL A 516 17.03 14.29 60.60
CA VAL A 516 18.05 14.12 59.58
C VAL A 516 17.93 12.72 58.99
N LEU A 517 17.91 12.61 57.65
CA LEU A 517 18.47 11.44 56.97
C LEU A 517 18.76 11.72 55.50
N GLU A 518 19.92 11.21 55.13
CA GLU A 518 20.65 11.26 53.88
C GLU A 518 19.80 10.90 52.65
N THR A 519 19.91 11.72 51.61
CA THR A 519 19.66 11.27 50.25
C THR A 519 20.94 11.47 49.44
N GLY A 520 21.54 10.34 49.05
CA GLY A 520 22.59 10.31 48.06
C GLY A 520 22.04 10.76 46.72
N LEU A 521 22.65 11.83 46.19
CA LEU A 521 22.61 12.16 44.78
C LEU A 521 24.02 11.95 44.26
N ASP A 522 24.25 10.77 43.68
CA ASP A 522 25.31 10.60 42.69
C ASP A 522 24.82 11.23 41.37
N GLU A 523 25.74 11.91 40.69
CA GLU A 523 25.62 12.63 39.42
C GLU A 523 25.21 14.11 39.49
N LEU A 524 26.24 14.94 39.70
CA LEU A 524 26.23 16.37 39.45
C LEU A 524 26.65 16.64 37.99
N PHE A 525 25.69 16.96 37.12
CA PHE A 525 25.97 17.49 35.78
C PHE A 525 26.21 19.00 35.84
N ILE A 526 27.42 19.45 35.56
CA ILE A 526 27.74 20.86 35.32
C ILE A 526 28.05 21.04 33.83
N ALA A 527 27.14 21.68 33.09
CA ALA A 527 27.44 22.25 31.79
C ALA A 527 27.85 23.72 32.00
N THR A 528 29.12 24.05 31.77
CA THR A 528 29.58 25.45 31.71
C THR A 528 30.22 25.71 30.37
N ASP A 529 29.63 26.62 29.61
CA ASP A 529 30.29 27.25 28.48
C ASP A 529 31.36 28.24 29.00
N ALA A 530 32.56 28.07 28.45
CA ALA A 530 33.69 29.01 28.50
C ALA A 530 34.05 29.63 29.87
N VAL A 531 34.79 28.88 30.70
CA VAL A 531 35.67 29.49 31.72
C VAL A 531 37.04 28.78 31.72
N SER A 532 38.11 29.53 31.53
CA SER A 532 39.47 29.03 31.30
C SER A 532 40.25 28.61 32.58
N SER A 533 39.60 28.46 33.73
CA SER A 533 40.16 27.77 34.90
C SER A 533 39.09 27.49 35.96
N LEU A 534 38.99 26.25 36.42
CA LEU A 534 38.22 25.85 37.60
C LEU A 534 39.17 25.74 38.80
N ILE A 535 39.07 26.64 39.77
CA ILE A 535 39.75 26.52 41.08
C ILE A 535 38.72 25.98 42.06
N VAL A 536 38.90 24.74 42.53
CA VAL A 536 38.11 24.16 43.62
C VAL A 536 38.76 24.59 44.94
N GLY A 537 38.21 25.60 45.58
CA GLY A 537 38.58 25.99 46.95
C GLY A 537 37.79 25.17 47.95
N VAL A 538 38.47 24.35 48.77
CA VAL A 538 37.86 23.69 49.93
C VAL A 538 38.00 24.64 51.12
N ALA A 539 36.91 25.29 51.51
CA ALA A 539 36.86 26.06 52.75
C ALA A 539 36.58 25.12 53.93
N ASP A 540 37.40 25.26 54.97
CA ASP A 540 37.20 24.81 56.35
C ASP A 540 36.95 23.32 56.61
N ARG A 541 38.03 22.53 56.56
CA ARG A 541 38.37 21.58 57.64
C ARG A 541 39.79 21.03 57.49
N GLU A 542 40.56 21.13 58.56
CA GLU A 542 41.78 20.35 58.78
C GLU A 542 41.49 18.86 58.56
N ILE A 543 42.12 18.25 57.56
CA ILE A 543 42.26 16.79 57.47
C ILE A 543 43.76 16.49 57.46
N ALA A 544 44.18 15.82 58.52
CA ALA A 544 45.52 15.33 58.74
C ALA A 544 45.94 14.35 57.63
N THR A 545 47.23 14.43 57.30
CA THR A 545 47.96 13.53 56.41
C THR A 545 47.72 12.05 56.73
N GLY A 546 47.12 11.32 55.78
CA GLY A 546 47.05 9.87 55.76
C GLY A 546 46.58 9.41 54.38
N ASP A 547 47.37 8.53 53.76
CA ASP A 547 47.19 8.02 52.40
C ASP A 547 45.76 7.53 52.12
N ALA A 548 45.01 8.30 51.33
CA ALA A 548 43.74 7.88 50.75
C ALA A 548 43.84 8.03 49.23
N MET A 549 43.97 6.90 48.56
CA MET A 549 44.01 6.79 47.10
C MET A 549 42.57 6.89 46.57
N LEU A 550 42.25 7.97 45.87
CA LEU A 550 40.97 8.15 45.18
C LEU A 550 40.98 7.30 43.90
N VAL A 551 40.18 6.23 43.85
CA VAL A 551 39.95 5.44 42.63
C VAL A 551 38.70 5.97 41.94
N LEU A 552 38.86 6.57 40.76
CA LEU A 552 37.76 6.98 39.88
C LEU A 552 37.63 5.93 38.76
N ASP A 553 36.44 5.34 38.60
CA ASP A 553 36.24 4.09 37.84
C ASP A 553 36.07 4.27 36.32
N ARG A 554 35.89 5.47 35.75
CA ARG A 554 35.85 5.65 34.28
C ARG A 554 36.35 7.02 33.82
N PHE A 555 37.24 7.03 32.82
CA PHE A 555 37.54 8.19 31.98
C PHE A 555 36.80 8.04 30.65
N VAL A 556 36.05 9.06 30.24
CA VAL A 556 35.62 9.24 28.84
C VAL A 556 36.43 10.42 28.29
N LEU A 557 37.28 10.14 27.30
CA LEU A 557 38.09 11.15 26.62
C LEU A 557 37.26 11.73 25.46
N ILE A 558 36.69 12.92 25.62
CA ILE A 558 36.08 13.67 24.53
C ILE A 558 37.17 14.55 23.91
N THR A 559 37.50 14.30 22.65
CA THR A 559 38.42 15.16 21.88
C THR A 559 37.60 16.23 21.20
N VAL A 560 37.71 17.49 21.64
CA VAL A 560 37.08 18.64 20.97
C VAL A 560 38.11 19.32 20.09
N THR A 561 37.94 19.26 18.77
CA THR A 561 38.69 20.07 17.81
C THR A 561 38.12 21.49 17.78
N GLY A 562 38.97 22.49 18.08
CA GLY A 562 38.58 23.90 18.11
C GLY A 562 38.24 24.49 16.73
N PRO A 563 37.62 25.69 16.69
CA PRO A 563 37.16 26.29 15.44
C PRO A 563 38.33 26.80 14.58
N GLU A 564 38.26 26.48 13.29
CA GLU A 564 39.17 26.95 12.24
C GLU A 564 39.07 28.48 12.07
N PRO A 565 40.20 29.21 11.90
CA PRO A 565 40.17 30.67 11.77
C PRO A 565 39.51 31.13 10.45
N ALA A 566 38.72 32.19 10.54
CA ALA A 566 37.97 32.73 9.41
C ALA A 566 38.88 33.17 8.24
N PRO A 567 38.54 32.83 6.98
CA PRO A 567 39.30 33.26 5.81
C PRO A 567 39.09 34.75 5.50
N PRO A 568 40.08 35.43 4.89
CA PRO A 568 40.02 36.86 4.57
C PRO A 568 39.02 37.18 3.44
N PRO A 569 38.48 38.42 3.40
CA PRO A 569 37.43 38.79 2.44
C PRO A 569 37.97 38.86 0.99
N PRO A 570 37.19 38.42 0.00
CA PRO A 570 37.58 38.45 -1.40
C PRO A 570 37.54 39.86 -2.00
N PRO A 571 38.37 40.15 -3.02
CA PRO A 571 38.40 41.44 -3.71
C PRO A 571 37.13 41.69 -4.55
N PRO A 572 36.77 42.96 -4.83
CA PRO A 572 35.53 43.29 -5.52
C PRO A 572 35.57 42.84 -6.98
N THR A 573 34.65 41.94 -7.36
CA THR A 573 34.47 41.47 -8.74
C THR A 573 33.55 42.42 -9.51
N THR A 574 34.00 42.80 -10.71
CA THR A 574 33.26 43.52 -11.74
C THR A 574 31.92 42.84 -12.08
N PRO A 575 30.86 43.60 -12.42
CA PRO A 575 29.54 43.03 -12.69
C PRO A 575 29.57 42.12 -13.93
N PRO A 576 28.94 40.93 -13.89
CA PRO A 576 28.86 40.06 -15.06
C PRO A 576 28.02 40.70 -16.16
N ALA A 577 28.47 40.55 -17.41
CA ALA A 577 27.67 40.86 -18.58
C ALA A 577 26.35 40.05 -18.57
N PRO A 578 25.23 40.62 -19.08
CA PRO A 578 23.94 39.94 -19.07
C PRO A 578 24.05 38.63 -19.87
N VAL A 579 23.79 37.52 -19.18
CA VAL A 579 23.65 36.21 -19.80
C VAL A 579 22.38 36.24 -20.63
N VAL A 580 22.53 36.19 -21.96
CA VAL A 580 21.42 36.00 -22.89
C VAL A 580 20.89 34.57 -22.67
N PRO A 581 19.62 34.37 -22.30
CA PRO A 581 19.09 33.04 -22.04
C PRO A 581 19.07 32.21 -23.33
N THR A 582 19.56 30.98 -23.21
CA THR A 582 19.74 30.02 -24.30
C THR A 582 18.39 29.51 -24.80
N ALA A 583 17.84 30.17 -25.83
CA ALA A 583 16.60 29.79 -26.52
C ALA A 583 16.72 28.51 -27.38
N THR A 584 17.14 27.36 -26.81
CA THR A 584 17.54 26.19 -27.63
C THR A 584 16.80 24.88 -27.40
N LEU A 585 16.15 24.61 -26.26
CA LEU A 585 15.40 23.35 -26.11
C LEU A 585 13.92 23.49 -26.46
N ALA A 586 13.25 24.54 -25.97
CA ALA A 586 11.86 24.84 -26.31
C ALA A 586 11.67 25.13 -27.82
N LEU A 587 12.68 25.75 -28.47
CA LEU A 587 12.64 26.03 -29.91
C LEU A 587 12.83 24.76 -30.77
N VAL A 588 13.60 23.78 -30.28
CA VAL A 588 13.83 22.50 -30.97
C VAL A 588 12.63 21.56 -30.81
N LEU A 589 11.96 21.57 -29.65
CA LEU A 589 10.68 20.88 -29.45
C LEU A 589 9.54 21.54 -30.24
N ALA A 590 9.49 22.88 -30.30
CA ALA A 590 8.52 23.60 -31.12
C ALA A 590 8.70 23.37 -32.64
N GLY A 591 9.92 23.07 -33.11
CA GLY A 591 10.19 22.79 -34.52
C GLY A 591 9.97 21.35 -34.98
N SER A 592 9.93 20.38 -34.05
CA SER A 592 9.83 18.94 -34.38
C SER A 592 8.49 18.31 -34.00
N HIS A 593 7.74 18.90 -33.07
CA HIS A 593 6.46 18.35 -32.62
C HIS A 593 5.33 18.76 -33.58
N ARG A 594 5.08 17.93 -34.61
CA ARG A 594 3.90 18.09 -35.46
C ARG A 594 2.66 17.58 -34.71
N PRO A 595 1.74 18.44 -34.27
CA PRO A 595 0.54 17.99 -33.57
C PRO A 595 -0.30 17.13 -34.52
N VAL A 596 -0.76 16.00 -34.03
CA VAL A 596 -1.76 15.17 -34.72
C VAL A 596 -3.04 15.18 -33.93
N VAL A 597 -4.16 15.25 -34.64
CA VAL A 597 -5.49 15.16 -34.06
C VAL A 597 -6.36 14.25 -34.90
N ARG A 598 -7.31 13.60 -34.24
CA ARG A 598 -8.36 12.84 -34.91
C ARG A 598 -9.66 12.91 -34.13
N LEU A 599 -10.73 12.74 -34.88
CA LEU A 599 -12.09 12.57 -34.38
C LEU A 599 -12.52 11.14 -34.70
N LEU A 600 -12.92 10.40 -33.68
CA LEU A 600 -13.48 9.06 -33.81
C LEU A 600 -14.98 9.14 -33.58
N PHE A 601 -15.76 8.61 -34.52
CA PHE A 601 -17.18 8.33 -34.31
C PHE A 601 -17.28 6.96 -33.63
N MET A 602 -18.02 6.91 -32.54
CA MET A 602 -18.03 5.75 -31.65
C MET A 602 -19.42 5.10 -31.64
N ALA A 603 -19.47 3.77 -31.56
CA ALA A 603 -20.72 3.05 -31.29
C ALA A 603 -21.00 3.00 -29.79
N ASP A 604 -19.94 2.80 -29.02
CA ASP A 604 -19.87 2.71 -27.55
C ASP A 604 -18.49 3.23 -27.10
N LEU A 605 -18.05 3.03 -25.85
CA LEU A 605 -16.74 3.53 -25.41
C LEU A 605 -15.53 2.80 -26.04
N GLU A 606 -15.71 1.71 -26.76
CA GLU A 606 -14.61 0.85 -27.23
C GLU A 606 -14.59 0.70 -28.76
N THR A 607 -15.76 0.67 -29.38
CA THR A 607 -15.97 0.36 -30.79
C THR A 607 -15.98 1.64 -31.62
N VAL A 608 -14.97 1.78 -32.48
CA VAL A 608 -14.87 2.87 -33.47
C VAL A 608 -15.70 2.53 -34.71
N LEU A 609 -16.64 3.41 -35.07
CA LEU A 609 -17.44 3.31 -36.29
C LEU A 609 -16.71 3.92 -37.50
N ALA A 610 -16.08 5.07 -37.30
CA ALA A 610 -15.35 5.80 -38.33
C ALA A 610 -14.29 6.69 -37.70
N GLU A 611 -13.19 6.90 -38.43
CA GLU A 611 -12.10 7.79 -38.04
C GLU A 611 -11.99 8.94 -39.03
N VAL A 612 -11.82 10.15 -38.51
CA VAL A 612 -11.53 11.35 -39.29
C VAL A 612 -10.20 11.93 -38.82
N ALA A 613 -9.16 11.65 -39.61
CA ALA A 613 -7.82 12.20 -39.45
C ALA A 613 -7.51 13.18 -40.60
N GLY A 614 -6.84 14.29 -40.28
CA GLY A 614 -6.41 15.28 -41.29
C GLY A 614 -7.48 16.26 -41.79
N HIS A 615 -8.75 16.11 -41.38
CA HIS A 615 -9.83 17.04 -41.75
C HIS A 615 -10.20 18.02 -40.62
N LEU A 616 -9.61 17.90 -39.43
CA LEU A 616 -9.82 18.85 -38.34
C LEU A 616 -8.99 20.11 -38.59
N VAL A 617 -9.66 21.26 -38.77
CA VAL A 617 -9.01 22.55 -39.07
C VAL A 617 -8.98 23.49 -37.88
N GLY A 618 -9.68 23.17 -36.81
CA GLY A 618 -9.69 23.98 -35.60
C GLY A 618 -10.61 23.43 -34.52
N GLY A 619 -10.75 24.22 -33.48
CA GLY A 619 -11.50 23.85 -32.29
C GLY A 619 -10.62 23.74 -31.06
N SER A 620 -11.26 23.37 -29.95
CA SER A 620 -10.60 23.15 -28.67
C SER A 620 -11.44 22.24 -27.79
N VAL A 621 -10.77 21.55 -26.87
CA VAL A 621 -11.39 20.85 -25.74
C VAL A 621 -11.13 21.70 -24.50
N SER A 622 -12.19 22.06 -23.79
CA SER A 622 -12.16 22.81 -22.54
C SER A 622 -12.64 21.95 -21.39
N MET A 623 -11.86 21.93 -20.32
CA MET A 623 -12.08 21.20 -19.08
C MET A 623 -12.21 22.24 -17.97
N ASP A 624 -13.27 22.17 -17.17
CA ASP A 624 -13.53 23.08 -16.06
C ASP A 624 -13.97 22.28 -14.84
N ARG A 625 -13.13 22.27 -13.80
CA ARG A 625 -13.37 21.53 -12.55
C ARG A 625 -14.63 21.99 -11.83
N THR A 626 -15.02 23.25 -12.01
CA THR A 626 -16.11 23.90 -11.26
C THR A 626 -17.49 23.64 -11.85
N ARG A 627 -17.55 23.03 -13.04
CA ARG A 627 -18.81 22.67 -13.71
C ARG A 627 -19.19 21.23 -13.41
N ASP A 628 -20.49 20.97 -13.30
CA ASP A 628 -21.03 19.60 -13.19
C ASP A 628 -20.66 18.75 -14.41
N GLN A 629 -20.71 19.36 -15.59
CA GLN A 629 -20.20 18.80 -16.84
C GLN A 629 -18.82 19.40 -17.10
N ARG A 630 -17.77 18.68 -16.71
CA ARG A 630 -16.40 19.21 -16.74
C ARG A 630 -15.89 19.47 -18.14
N ARG A 631 -16.25 18.65 -19.13
CA ARG A 631 -15.73 18.74 -20.50
C ARG A 631 -16.74 19.30 -21.50
N SER A 632 -16.23 20.14 -22.38
CA SER A 632 -16.89 20.55 -23.61
C SER A 632 -15.86 20.78 -24.70
N ALA A 633 -16.25 20.66 -25.96
CA ALA A 633 -15.40 21.02 -27.08
C ALA A 633 -16.18 21.75 -28.15
N ASN A 634 -15.46 22.57 -28.90
CA ASN A 634 -15.89 23.10 -30.18
C ASN A 634 -14.99 22.47 -31.24
N VAL A 635 -15.58 21.95 -32.32
CA VAL A 635 -14.84 21.24 -33.38
C VAL A 635 -15.13 21.90 -34.71
N ALA A 636 -14.09 22.17 -35.49
CA ALA A 636 -14.20 22.64 -36.86
C ALA A 636 -13.54 21.63 -37.81
N LEU A 637 -14.30 21.19 -38.81
CA LEU A 637 -13.96 20.11 -39.73
C LEU A 637 -14.15 20.55 -41.18
N VAL A 638 -13.25 20.14 -42.08
CA VAL A 638 -13.37 20.36 -43.53
C VAL A 638 -14.16 19.21 -44.16
N ASN A 639 -15.24 19.56 -44.83
CA ASN A 639 -16.21 18.71 -45.50
C ASN A 639 -16.13 18.90 -47.03
N ASP A 640 -14.94 18.68 -47.58
CA ASP A 640 -14.60 18.84 -49.01
C ASP A 640 -15.47 18.02 -49.96
N ASN A 641 -15.86 16.82 -49.56
CA ASN A 641 -16.63 15.89 -50.39
C ASN A 641 -18.12 15.81 -50.01
N GLY A 642 -18.59 16.66 -49.10
CA GLY A 642 -19.95 16.62 -48.56
C GLY A 642 -20.27 15.39 -47.70
N LEU A 643 -19.30 14.50 -47.45
CA LEU A 643 -19.45 13.24 -46.70
C LEU A 643 -19.93 13.46 -45.26
N TYR A 644 -19.52 14.55 -44.64
CA TYR A 644 -19.83 14.89 -43.26
C TYR A 644 -21.03 15.83 -43.13
N THR A 645 -21.74 16.11 -44.24
CA THR A 645 -22.95 16.94 -44.21
C THR A 645 -24.07 16.19 -43.48
N PRO A 646 -24.67 16.77 -42.42
CA PRO A 646 -25.78 16.15 -41.73
C PRO A 646 -27.05 16.18 -42.59
N VAL A 647 -27.34 15.12 -43.35
CA VAL A 647 -28.55 15.04 -44.20
C VAL A 647 -29.74 14.46 -43.44
N ASN A 648 -29.49 13.52 -42.53
CA ASN A 648 -30.49 12.84 -41.70
C ASN A 648 -29.83 12.21 -40.44
N PHE A 649 -30.61 11.57 -39.57
CA PHE A 649 -30.13 10.93 -38.33
C PHE A 649 -29.22 9.71 -38.51
N THR A 650 -29.07 9.18 -39.74
CA THR A 650 -28.10 8.12 -40.06
C THR A 650 -26.75 8.66 -40.51
N SER A 651 -26.63 9.97 -40.70
CA SER A 651 -25.34 10.62 -41.03
C SER A 651 -24.34 10.42 -39.89
N LEU A 652 -23.05 10.35 -40.22
CA LEU A 652 -21.97 10.25 -39.22
C LEU A 652 -22.00 11.44 -38.26
N VAL A 653 -22.08 12.65 -38.81
CA VAL A 653 -22.29 13.89 -38.06
C VAL A 653 -23.79 14.05 -37.83
N THR A 654 -24.25 13.73 -36.64
CA THR A 654 -25.65 13.90 -36.23
C THR A 654 -25.71 14.20 -34.73
N PRO A 655 -26.68 14.99 -34.23
CA PRO A 655 -26.83 15.23 -32.80
C PRO A 655 -26.88 13.93 -32.00
N PHE A 656 -26.32 13.96 -30.80
CA PHE A 656 -26.20 12.84 -29.86
C PHE A 656 -25.33 11.68 -30.34
N ARG A 657 -24.61 11.82 -31.45
CA ARG A 657 -23.58 10.83 -31.84
C ARG A 657 -22.45 10.87 -30.82
N LEU A 658 -22.09 9.70 -30.30
CA LEU A 658 -20.91 9.54 -29.44
C LEU A 658 -19.65 9.72 -30.29
N VAL A 659 -18.77 10.60 -29.83
CA VAL A 659 -17.49 10.90 -30.49
C VAL A 659 -16.36 10.96 -29.48
N ARG A 660 -15.15 10.62 -29.92
CA ARG A 660 -13.90 10.82 -29.16
C ARG A 660 -12.97 11.74 -29.91
N LEU A 661 -12.47 12.76 -29.21
CA LEU A 661 -11.46 13.68 -29.70
C LEU A 661 -10.11 13.27 -29.10
N GLU A 662 -9.12 13.08 -29.96
CA GLU A 662 -7.78 12.71 -29.54
C GLU A 662 -6.75 13.67 -30.13
N ARG A 663 -5.72 13.97 -29.34
CA ARG A 663 -4.56 14.77 -29.74
C ARG A 663 -3.28 14.05 -29.35
N GLY A 664 -2.24 14.19 -30.15
CA GLY A 664 -0.93 13.76 -29.74
C GLY A 664 0.17 14.23 -30.68
N ALA A 665 1.17 13.38 -30.88
CA ALA A 665 2.44 13.73 -31.49
C ALA A 665 2.89 12.63 -32.45
N TYR A 666 3.72 12.98 -33.43
CA TYR A 666 4.52 11.99 -34.12
C TYR A 666 5.69 11.54 -33.23
N ILE A 667 5.79 10.23 -32.98
CA ILE A 667 6.96 9.60 -32.36
C ILE A 667 7.67 8.83 -33.49
N GLY A 668 8.73 9.44 -34.04
CA GLY A 668 9.25 9.02 -35.34
C GLY A 668 8.24 9.37 -36.45
N ASP A 669 7.89 8.40 -37.29
CA ASP A 669 6.90 8.57 -38.38
C ASP A 669 5.49 8.08 -38.01
N GLN A 670 5.28 7.62 -36.77
CA GLN A 670 3.99 7.10 -36.32
C GLN A 670 3.28 8.09 -35.39
N PRO A 671 2.00 8.38 -35.60
CA PRO A 671 1.23 9.21 -34.68
C PRO A 671 0.92 8.42 -33.40
N ALA A 672 1.20 9.01 -32.24
CA ALA A 672 0.74 8.56 -30.95
C ALA A 672 -0.37 9.51 -30.48
N TYR A 673 -1.55 8.97 -30.16
CA TYR A 673 -2.72 9.74 -29.77
C TYR A 673 -3.02 9.58 -28.28
N VAL A 674 -3.50 10.65 -27.66
CA VAL A 674 -4.01 10.69 -26.30
C VAL A 674 -5.45 11.22 -26.35
N PRO A 675 -6.43 10.53 -25.75
CA PRO A 675 -7.79 11.02 -25.64
C PRO A 675 -7.84 12.36 -24.90
N LEU A 676 -8.59 13.33 -25.44
CA LEU A 676 -8.88 14.60 -24.79
C LEU A 676 -10.32 14.66 -24.25
N MET A 677 -11.28 14.08 -24.94
CA MET A 677 -12.63 13.85 -24.41
C MET A 677 -13.36 12.79 -25.22
N THR A 678 -14.33 12.15 -24.57
CA THR A 678 -15.36 11.35 -25.23
C THR A 678 -16.72 11.89 -24.81
N GLY A 679 -17.58 12.20 -25.78
CA GLY A 679 -18.80 12.96 -25.53
C GLY A 679 -19.81 12.90 -26.66
N LEU A 680 -20.90 13.66 -26.50
CA LEU A 680 -22.00 13.71 -27.44
C LEU A 680 -21.90 14.93 -28.34
N LEU A 681 -21.98 14.70 -29.65
CA LEU A 681 -22.06 15.75 -30.65
C LEU A 681 -23.37 16.55 -30.49
N ASP A 682 -23.28 17.86 -30.55
CA ASP A 682 -24.40 18.79 -30.43
C ASP A 682 -24.32 19.89 -31.52
N GLU A 683 -25.50 20.30 -31.99
CA GLU A 683 -25.69 21.39 -32.97
C GLU A 683 -24.71 21.39 -34.17
N PRO A 684 -24.68 20.36 -35.04
CA PRO A 684 -23.88 20.44 -36.27
C PRO A 684 -24.44 21.52 -37.20
N THR A 685 -23.59 22.48 -37.51
CA THR A 685 -23.92 23.62 -38.36
C THR A 685 -23.04 23.62 -39.62
N THR A 686 -23.70 23.65 -40.78
CA THR A 686 -23.07 23.84 -42.09
C THR A 686 -23.62 25.10 -42.73
N ALA A 687 -22.77 26.06 -43.10
CA ALA A 687 -23.20 27.14 -43.98
C ALA A 687 -23.35 26.60 -45.41
N ALA A 688 -24.43 26.96 -46.11
CA ALA A 688 -24.81 26.39 -47.42
C ALA A 688 -23.75 26.53 -48.54
N SER A 689 -22.70 27.33 -48.34
CA SER A 689 -21.60 27.54 -49.27
C SER A 689 -20.21 27.29 -48.65
N SER A 690 -20.15 26.78 -47.42
CA SER A 690 -18.90 26.56 -46.69
C SER A 690 -18.50 25.09 -46.73
N VAL A 691 -17.23 24.86 -47.02
CA VAL A 691 -16.60 23.54 -46.85
C VAL A 691 -16.36 23.27 -45.35
N ALA A 692 -16.42 24.28 -44.47
CA ALA A 692 -16.28 24.09 -43.03
C ALA A 692 -17.61 23.69 -42.37
N LEU A 693 -17.56 22.62 -41.59
CA LEU A 693 -18.56 22.14 -40.66
C LEU A 693 -18.09 22.45 -39.23
N SER A 694 -18.97 22.99 -38.39
CA SER A 694 -18.70 23.15 -36.96
C SER A 694 -19.76 22.50 -36.09
N PHE A 695 -19.36 21.98 -34.94
CA PHE A 695 -20.26 21.43 -33.94
C PHE A 695 -19.66 21.54 -32.54
N SER A 696 -20.53 21.47 -31.53
CA SER A 696 -20.11 21.33 -30.14
C SER A 696 -20.06 19.86 -29.76
N VAL A 697 -19.25 19.50 -28.78
CA VAL A 697 -19.27 18.18 -28.14
C VAL A 697 -19.38 18.40 -26.65
N TRP A 698 -20.33 17.72 -26.01
CA TRP A 698 -20.53 17.80 -24.57
C TRP A 698 -20.09 16.51 -23.90
N SER A 699 -19.63 16.62 -22.66
CA SER A 699 -19.39 15.48 -21.79
C SER A 699 -20.54 14.46 -21.86
N ARG A 700 -20.20 13.16 -21.79
CA ARG A 700 -21.18 12.08 -21.71
C ARG A 700 -22.11 12.23 -20.50
N LEU A 701 -21.63 12.86 -19.42
CA LEU A 701 -22.45 13.18 -18.23
C LEU A 701 -23.71 13.98 -18.56
N ARG A 702 -23.76 14.68 -19.69
CA ARG A 702 -24.97 15.37 -20.15
C ARG A 702 -26.17 14.42 -20.37
N LEU A 703 -25.94 13.12 -20.58
CA LEU A 703 -27.04 12.13 -20.62
C LEU A 703 -27.79 12.03 -19.28
N ALA A 704 -27.11 12.29 -18.17
CA ALA A 704 -27.73 12.34 -16.85
C ALA A 704 -28.43 13.67 -16.55
N ASP A 705 -28.38 14.65 -17.43
CA ASP A 705 -29.09 15.92 -17.28
C ASP A 705 -30.57 15.78 -17.69
N VAL A 706 -31.23 14.78 -17.10
CA VAL A 706 -32.63 14.40 -17.32
C VAL A 706 -33.28 14.08 -15.98
N GLN A 707 -34.62 14.09 -15.96
CA GLN A 707 -35.40 13.72 -14.78
C GLN A 707 -35.54 12.20 -14.62
N PHE A 708 -35.79 11.74 -13.40
CA PHE A 708 -36.15 10.34 -13.16
C PHE A 708 -37.47 9.98 -13.84
N ALA A 709 -37.51 8.86 -14.59
CA ALA A 709 -38.73 8.39 -15.24
C ALA A 709 -39.76 7.81 -14.24
N GLN A 710 -39.28 7.35 -13.08
CA GLN A 710 -40.08 6.84 -11.97
C GLN A 710 -39.29 7.05 -10.66
N PRO A 711 -39.95 7.12 -9.49
CA PRO A 711 -39.23 7.24 -8.23
C PRO A 711 -38.29 6.07 -8.00
N VAL A 712 -37.09 6.34 -7.48
CA VAL A 712 -36.06 5.33 -7.19
C VAL A 712 -35.71 5.38 -5.71
N ASN A 713 -35.68 4.22 -5.06
CA ASN A 713 -35.39 4.08 -3.64
C ASN A 713 -34.12 3.24 -3.45
N PHE A 714 -33.19 3.76 -2.67
CA PHE A 714 -31.99 3.09 -2.23
C PHE A 714 -32.08 2.84 -0.73
N LEU A 715 -31.68 1.64 -0.29
CA LEU A 715 -31.68 1.29 1.12
C LEU A 715 -30.55 2.02 1.86
N GLY A 716 -30.73 2.21 3.17
CA GLY A 716 -29.61 2.55 4.05
C GLY A 716 -28.54 1.47 3.94
N GLN A 717 -27.30 1.86 4.18
CA GLN A 717 -26.06 1.08 4.06
C GLN A 717 -25.64 0.73 2.62
N ALA A 718 -26.38 1.17 1.59
CA ALA A 718 -25.92 1.04 0.21
C ALA A 718 -24.65 1.88 -0.01
N ARG A 719 -23.65 1.31 -0.71
CA ARG A 719 -22.44 2.06 -1.11
C ARG A 719 -22.81 3.22 -2.04
N VAL A 720 -22.20 4.38 -1.82
CA VAL A 720 -22.44 5.58 -2.66
C VAL A 720 -22.07 5.30 -4.11
N SER A 721 -20.98 4.56 -4.37
CA SER A 721 -20.60 4.10 -5.70
C SER A 721 -21.71 3.29 -6.40
N ALA A 722 -22.35 2.36 -5.67
CA ALA A 722 -23.44 1.55 -6.22
C ALA A 722 -24.69 2.39 -6.54
N VAL A 723 -25.00 3.38 -5.70
CA VAL A 723 -26.12 4.32 -5.92
C VAL A 723 -25.85 5.19 -7.16
N VAL A 724 -24.66 5.80 -7.24
CA VAL A 724 -24.24 6.60 -8.40
C VAL A 724 -24.28 5.77 -9.68
N ARG A 725 -23.76 4.54 -9.64
CA ARG A 725 -23.81 3.61 -10.77
C ARG A 725 -25.23 3.30 -11.23
N ALA A 726 -26.14 3.03 -10.29
CA ALA A 726 -27.53 2.75 -10.62
C ALA A 726 -28.22 3.95 -11.27
N ILE A 727 -28.02 5.17 -10.74
CA ILE A 727 -28.56 6.40 -11.34
C ILE A 727 -27.95 6.65 -12.72
N ALA A 728 -26.64 6.45 -12.87
CA ALA A 728 -25.94 6.59 -14.14
C ALA A 728 -26.45 5.60 -15.20
N ALA A 729 -26.71 4.35 -14.82
CA ALA A 729 -27.31 3.36 -15.72
C ALA A 729 -28.72 3.77 -16.16
N LEU A 730 -29.55 4.29 -15.25
CA LEU A 730 -30.87 4.82 -15.56
C LEU A 730 -30.81 6.04 -16.51
N ALA A 731 -29.77 6.86 -16.38
CA ALA A 731 -29.48 7.97 -17.28
C ALA A 731 -28.96 7.55 -18.67
N GLY A 732 -28.73 6.26 -18.91
CA GLY A 732 -28.16 5.79 -20.17
C GLY A 732 -26.65 6.01 -20.30
N LEU A 733 -25.94 6.22 -19.19
CA LEU A 733 -24.47 6.25 -19.18
C LEU A 733 -23.84 4.86 -19.32
N GLY A 734 -24.66 3.79 -19.35
CA GLY A 734 -24.25 2.41 -19.60
C GLY A 734 -24.41 1.45 -18.44
N THR A 735 -23.94 0.22 -18.63
CA THR A 735 -23.92 -0.83 -17.60
C THR A 735 -22.59 -1.55 -17.47
N ASP A 736 -21.69 -1.42 -18.45
CA ASP A 736 -20.41 -2.12 -18.44
C ASP A 736 -19.46 -1.58 -17.36
N ASP A 737 -18.76 -2.47 -16.67
CA ASP A 737 -17.83 -2.12 -15.58
C ASP A 737 -16.71 -1.19 -16.04
N ASP A 738 -16.22 -1.36 -17.27
CA ASP A 738 -15.14 -0.55 -17.85
C ASP A 738 -15.52 0.91 -18.12
N TRP A 739 -16.80 1.26 -17.97
CA TRP A 739 -17.31 2.62 -18.16
C TRP A 739 -17.30 3.45 -16.87
N TYR A 740 -16.81 2.85 -15.77
CA TYR A 740 -16.84 3.39 -14.42
C TYR A 740 -15.49 3.23 -13.73
N SER A 741 -15.08 4.25 -12.99
CA SER A 741 -13.98 4.20 -12.04
C SER A 741 -14.49 4.77 -10.72
N LEU A 742 -15.15 3.92 -9.92
CA LEU A 742 -15.89 4.37 -8.75
C LEU A 742 -15.20 3.96 -7.45
N ASP A 743 -14.41 4.88 -6.90
CA ASP A 743 -13.88 4.80 -5.54
C ASP A 743 -14.66 5.75 -4.64
N ASP A 744 -15.49 5.21 -3.75
CA ASP A 744 -16.23 6.00 -2.76
C ASP A 744 -15.52 6.06 -1.40
N GLY A 745 -14.29 5.53 -1.26
CA GLY A 745 -13.57 5.48 0.01
C GLY A 745 -14.28 4.65 1.10
N GLY A 746 -15.22 3.78 0.71
CA GLY A 746 -16.06 3.02 1.62
C GLY A 746 -17.34 3.74 2.07
N ALA A 747 -17.68 4.89 1.48
CA ALA A 747 -18.86 5.66 1.87
C ALA A 747 -20.18 4.89 1.62
N THR A 748 -21.06 4.90 2.61
CA THR A 748 -22.40 4.29 2.56
C THR A 748 -23.49 5.30 2.89
N LEU A 749 -24.71 5.06 2.41
CA LEU A 749 -25.89 5.81 2.81
C LEU A 749 -26.24 5.51 4.28
N GLU A 750 -26.42 6.52 5.13
CA GLU A 750 -26.79 6.27 6.54
C GLU A 750 -28.27 5.92 6.73
N ALA A 751 -29.10 6.37 5.81
CA ALA A 751 -30.53 6.14 5.80
C ALA A 751 -30.99 5.83 4.37
N PRO A 752 -32.16 5.17 4.21
CA PRO A 752 -32.77 5.04 2.90
C PRO A 752 -32.91 6.40 2.21
N ARG A 753 -32.62 6.44 0.91
CA ARG A 753 -32.74 7.64 0.10
C ARG A 753 -33.66 7.40 -1.08
N SER A 754 -34.57 8.34 -1.29
CA SER A 754 -35.53 8.34 -2.37
C SER A 754 -35.27 9.52 -3.29
N PHE A 755 -35.35 9.28 -4.60
CA PHE A 755 -35.34 10.32 -5.62
C PHE A 755 -36.67 10.27 -6.35
N ASP A 756 -37.32 11.42 -6.49
CA ASP A 756 -38.64 11.55 -7.12
C ASP A 756 -38.50 11.81 -8.64
N VAL A 757 -39.59 11.68 -9.38
CA VAL A 757 -39.64 11.94 -10.82
C VAL A 757 -39.28 13.37 -11.20
N SER A 758 -39.42 14.33 -10.27
CA SER A 758 -39.02 15.72 -10.51
C SER A 758 -37.52 15.95 -10.41
N ASP A 759 -36.78 15.05 -9.77
CA ASP A 759 -35.36 15.23 -9.49
C ASP A 759 -34.54 15.01 -10.78
N ASN A 760 -33.53 15.85 -10.97
CA ASN A 760 -32.57 15.70 -12.07
C ASN A 760 -31.50 14.68 -11.66
N MET A 761 -31.22 13.69 -12.50
CA MET A 761 -30.31 12.57 -12.18
C MET A 761 -28.87 13.05 -11.98
N LEU A 762 -28.37 14.00 -12.78
CA LEU A 762 -27.04 14.57 -12.63
C LEU A 762 -26.91 15.29 -11.28
N GLN A 763 -27.87 16.17 -10.95
CA GLN A 763 -27.89 16.88 -9.67
C GLN A 763 -28.07 15.94 -8.47
N ALA A 764 -28.85 14.87 -8.63
CA ALA A 764 -28.99 13.82 -7.63
C ALA A 764 -27.66 13.12 -7.35
N MET A 765 -26.91 12.77 -8.39
CA MET A 765 -25.58 12.17 -8.25
C MET A 765 -24.56 13.17 -7.68
N THR A 766 -24.41 14.36 -8.25
CA THR A 766 -23.42 15.36 -7.80
C THR A 766 -23.72 15.85 -6.39
N GLY A 767 -24.99 16.03 -6.04
CA GLY A 767 -25.40 16.36 -4.67
C GLY A 767 -25.09 15.24 -3.69
N LEU A 768 -25.43 13.98 -4.02
CA LEU A 768 -25.14 12.82 -3.18
C LEU A 768 -23.64 12.71 -2.87
N VAL A 769 -22.79 12.71 -3.91
CA VAL A 769 -21.33 12.56 -3.74
C VAL A 769 -20.75 13.74 -2.97
N PHE A 770 -21.25 14.96 -3.20
CA PHE A 770 -20.81 16.16 -2.49
C PHE A 770 -21.03 16.01 -0.99
N HIS A 771 -22.21 15.55 -0.55
CA HIS A 771 -22.52 15.35 0.87
C HIS A 771 -21.64 14.31 1.56
N HIS A 772 -20.98 13.44 0.80
CA HIS A 772 -20.03 12.45 1.30
C HIS A 772 -18.56 12.89 1.19
N GLY A 773 -18.29 14.13 0.78
CA GLY A 773 -16.92 14.60 0.58
C GLY A 773 -16.21 13.93 -0.60
N LEU A 774 -16.97 13.48 -1.60
CA LEU A 774 -16.47 12.83 -2.81
C LEU A 774 -16.56 13.78 -4.01
N GLU A 775 -15.77 13.52 -5.05
CA GLU A 775 -15.86 14.19 -6.36
C GLU A 775 -16.38 13.22 -7.43
N LEU A 776 -17.28 13.70 -8.28
CA LEU A 776 -17.79 12.97 -9.45
C LEU A 776 -17.55 13.77 -10.73
N PHE A 777 -17.06 13.12 -11.77
CA PHE A 777 -16.79 13.72 -13.08
C PHE A 777 -16.57 12.64 -14.15
N ASP A 778 -16.35 13.03 -15.40
CA ASP A 778 -15.94 12.14 -16.48
C ASP A 778 -14.48 12.37 -16.92
N ASP A 779 -13.77 11.27 -17.19
CA ASP A 779 -12.42 11.31 -17.73
C ASP A 779 -12.38 11.53 -19.26
N ALA A 780 -11.19 11.56 -19.85
CA ALA A 780 -11.03 11.77 -21.28
C ALA A 780 -11.59 10.63 -22.15
N LEU A 781 -11.77 9.43 -21.56
CA LEU A 781 -12.42 8.28 -22.19
C LEU A 781 -13.94 8.30 -22.03
N GLY A 782 -14.49 9.27 -21.29
CA GLY A 782 -15.91 9.40 -20.98
C GLY A 782 -16.37 8.49 -19.84
N ARG A 783 -15.45 7.83 -19.12
CA ARG A 783 -15.78 6.99 -17.96
C ARG A 783 -16.21 7.87 -16.80
N LEU A 784 -17.19 7.39 -16.04
CA LEU A 784 -17.64 8.08 -14.84
C LEU A 784 -16.66 7.81 -13.69
N VAL A 785 -15.97 8.84 -13.22
CA VAL A 785 -15.00 8.79 -12.13
C VAL A 785 -15.63 9.32 -10.85
N LEU A 786 -15.63 8.49 -9.81
CA LEU A 786 -15.93 8.87 -8.42
C LEU A 786 -14.67 8.63 -7.59
N ARG A 787 -14.26 9.61 -6.79
CA ARG A 787 -13.11 9.48 -5.88
C ARG A 787 -13.29 10.33 -4.61
N PRO A 788 -12.60 10.01 -3.51
CA PRO A 788 -12.51 10.91 -2.36
C PRO A 788 -11.93 12.27 -2.71
N TYR A 789 -12.45 13.34 -2.09
CA TYR A 789 -11.86 14.66 -2.21
C TYR A 789 -10.52 14.70 -1.45
N ILE A 790 -9.42 14.78 -2.19
CA ILE A 790 -8.09 14.99 -1.61
C ILE A 790 -7.75 16.48 -1.70
N GLU A 791 -7.32 17.04 -0.57
CA GLU A 791 -6.76 18.37 -0.46
C GLU A 791 -5.68 18.63 -1.53
N PRO A 792 -5.75 19.73 -2.29
CA PRO A 792 -4.79 20.00 -3.35
C PRO A 792 -3.34 19.99 -2.88
N ALA A 793 -3.02 20.56 -1.72
CA ALA A 793 -1.65 20.58 -1.20
C ALA A 793 -1.07 19.18 -0.92
N LYS A 794 -1.93 18.17 -0.68
CA LYS A 794 -1.55 16.78 -0.43
C LYS A 794 -1.46 15.94 -1.71
N ARG A 795 -1.85 16.49 -2.86
CA ARG A 795 -1.67 15.81 -4.15
C ARG A 795 -0.25 16.03 -4.66
N ASP A 796 0.33 15.00 -5.24
CA ASP A 796 1.59 15.13 -5.95
C ASP A 796 1.38 15.86 -7.28
N PRO A 797 2.30 16.76 -7.66
CA PRO A 797 2.22 17.43 -8.94
C PRO A 797 2.39 16.40 -10.05
N VAL A 798 1.45 16.37 -11.00
CA VAL A 798 1.49 15.45 -12.14
C VAL A 798 2.38 15.94 -13.27
N TRP A 799 2.68 17.24 -13.28
CA TRP A 799 3.48 17.90 -14.31
C TRP A 799 4.21 19.13 -13.78
N ASP A 800 5.37 19.44 -14.37
CA ASP A 800 6.08 20.70 -14.17
C ASP A 800 6.17 21.44 -15.51
N PHE A 801 5.55 22.62 -15.57
CA PHE A 801 5.55 23.40 -16.79
C PHE A 801 6.86 24.11 -17.08
N GLY A 802 7.74 24.34 -16.09
CA GLY A 802 9.08 24.95 -16.26
C GLY A 802 9.22 25.88 -17.48
N ASP A 803 10.06 25.47 -18.44
CA ASP A 803 10.33 26.17 -19.71
C ASP A 803 9.22 26.06 -20.77
N GLY A 804 8.20 25.24 -20.54
CA GLY A 804 7.03 25.04 -21.41
C GLY A 804 5.96 26.13 -21.30
N LEU A 805 6.13 27.10 -20.40
CA LEU A 805 5.27 28.28 -20.27
C LEU A 805 5.56 29.31 -21.36
N LEU A 806 4.53 29.75 -22.07
CA LEU A 806 4.60 30.79 -23.09
C LEU A 806 4.25 32.18 -22.53
N SER A 807 3.32 32.22 -21.58
CA SER A 807 2.97 33.43 -20.84
C SER A 807 2.37 33.06 -19.50
N LEU A 808 2.63 33.86 -18.48
CA LEU A 808 2.03 33.72 -17.15
C LEU A 808 1.47 35.07 -16.70
N SER A 809 0.22 35.08 -16.26
CA SER A 809 -0.44 36.21 -15.61
C SER A 809 -0.95 35.75 -14.25
N ARG A 810 -0.61 36.50 -13.20
CA ARG A 810 -1.05 36.25 -11.84
C ARG A 810 -1.97 37.39 -11.41
N THR A 811 -3.09 37.07 -10.77
CA THR A 811 -4.03 38.04 -10.24
C THR A 811 -4.40 37.64 -8.81
N LEU A 812 -4.06 38.49 -7.85
CA LEU A 812 -4.58 38.39 -6.49
C LEU A 812 -5.96 39.03 -6.46
N ARG A 813 -7.04 38.25 -6.35
CA ARG A 813 -8.40 38.81 -6.23
C ARG A 813 -8.78 38.97 -4.77
N GLY A 814 -9.23 40.18 -4.41
CA GLY A 814 -9.78 40.48 -3.10
C GLY A 814 -11.26 40.09 -2.97
N ARG A 815 -11.60 38.80 -3.16
CA ARG A 815 -12.90 38.32 -2.64
C ARG A 815 -12.89 38.41 -1.11
N THR A 816 -14.07 38.46 -0.49
CA THR A 816 -14.17 38.39 0.97
C THR A 816 -13.53 37.08 1.42
N PRO A 817 -12.36 37.11 2.09
CA PRO A 817 -11.64 35.88 2.42
C PRO A 817 -12.44 35.11 3.45
N VAL A 818 -12.60 33.81 3.22
CA VAL A 818 -13.28 32.88 4.13
C VAL A 818 -12.22 32.02 4.79
N ASN A 819 -12.06 32.10 6.11
CA ASN A 819 -11.07 31.31 6.84
C ASN A 819 -11.69 30.35 7.86
N ARG A 820 -13.02 30.25 7.86
CA ARG A 820 -13.78 29.24 8.58
C ARG A 820 -14.98 28.82 7.77
N GLN A 821 -15.27 27.53 7.72
CA GLN A 821 -16.49 27.01 7.09
C GLN A 821 -17.31 26.25 8.11
N GLU A 822 -18.60 26.55 8.15
CA GLU A 822 -19.57 25.84 8.98
C GLU A 822 -20.48 24.96 8.11
N VAL A 823 -20.69 23.74 8.55
CA VAL A 823 -21.58 22.77 7.90
C VAL A 823 -22.51 22.19 8.95
N ALA A 824 -23.80 22.12 8.63
CA ALA A 824 -24.80 21.50 9.48
C ALA A 824 -25.56 20.40 8.74
N GLY A 825 -25.83 19.31 9.46
CA GLY A 825 -26.58 18.15 9.00
C GLY A 825 -27.66 17.71 9.99
N VAL A 826 -28.35 16.62 9.67
CA VAL A 826 -29.40 16.03 10.52
C VAL A 826 -28.88 14.69 11.05
N GLY A 827 -28.60 14.64 12.36
CA GLY A 827 -28.22 13.40 13.04
C GLY A 827 -29.42 12.55 13.46
N PRO A 828 -29.20 11.26 13.81
CA PRO A 828 -30.26 10.36 14.26
C PRO A 828 -30.95 10.82 15.56
N ASP A 829 -30.26 11.58 16.42
CA ASP A 829 -30.72 11.90 17.78
C ASP A 829 -31.22 13.35 17.95
N THR A 830 -31.97 13.90 16.99
CA THR A 830 -32.54 15.29 17.01
C THR A 830 -31.55 16.45 17.14
N TYR A 831 -30.28 16.20 17.49
CA TYR A 831 -29.22 17.22 17.51
C TYR A 831 -28.67 17.43 16.09
N PRO A 832 -28.55 18.68 15.63
CA PRO A 832 -27.92 18.97 14.35
C PRO A 832 -26.44 18.58 14.44
N ILE A 833 -25.99 17.77 13.48
CA ILE A 833 -24.56 17.51 13.29
C ILE A 833 -23.95 18.83 12.83
N ARG A 834 -22.84 19.24 13.44
CA ARG A 834 -22.15 20.48 13.08
C ARG A 834 -20.67 20.20 12.90
N ALA A 835 -20.12 20.67 11.80
CA ALA A 835 -18.68 20.73 11.58
C ALA A 835 -18.27 22.18 11.41
N SER A 836 -17.12 22.53 11.99
CA SER A 836 -16.46 23.80 11.78
C SER A 836 -15.01 23.53 11.46
N VAL A 837 -14.57 23.92 10.27
CA VAL A 837 -13.18 23.78 9.82
C VAL A 837 -12.61 25.18 9.68
N ARG A 838 -11.36 25.38 10.12
CA ARG A 838 -10.62 26.63 10.08
C ARG A 838 -9.33 26.46 9.29
N ASP A 839 -8.83 27.54 8.72
CA ASP A 839 -7.47 27.60 8.19
C ASP A 839 -6.48 27.67 9.36
N LEU A 840 -5.81 26.56 9.66
CA LEU A 840 -4.89 26.45 10.79
C LEU A 840 -3.43 26.54 10.37
N ASN A 841 -3.14 26.82 9.10
CA ASN A 841 -1.77 26.98 8.63
C ASN A 841 -1.24 28.39 8.98
N PRO A 842 -0.24 28.53 9.87
CA PRO A 842 0.29 29.84 10.27
C PRO A 842 0.96 30.62 9.14
N ALA A 843 1.41 29.93 8.07
CA ALA A 843 1.96 30.57 6.88
C ALA A 843 0.88 31.10 5.92
N SER A 844 -0.38 30.71 6.12
CA SER A 844 -1.50 31.18 5.32
C SER A 844 -1.86 32.63 5.69
N PRO A 845 -2.05 33.54 4.70
CA PRO A 845 -2.53 34.89 5.00
C PRO A 845 -3.95 34.90 5.56
N THR A 846 -4.68 33.79 5.41
CA THR A 846 -6.02 33.56 5.96
C THR A 846 -6.01 32.74 7.24
N TYR A 847 -4.85 32.51 7.86
CA TYR A 847 -4.73 31.82 9.15
C TYR A 847 -5.78 32.29 10.16
N ASN A 848 -6.49 31.35 10.77
CA ASN A 848 -7.56 31.57 11.72
C ASN A 848 -7.46 30.54 12.85
N PRO A 849 -6.60 30.79 13.86
CA PRO A 849 -6.53 29.96 15.05
C PRO A 849 -7.90 29.83 15.74
N VAL A 850 -8.01 28.87 16.65
CA VAL A 850 -9.28 28.54 17.32
C VAL A 850 -9.87 29.75 18.07
N ASP A 851 -9.02 30.64 18.59
CA ASP A 851 -9.39 31.87 19.29
C ASP A 851 -9.82 33.02 18.36
N GLY A 852 -9.69 32.87 17.04
CA GLY A 852 -10.02 33.90 16.06
C GLY A 852 -9.00 35.04 15.95
N SER A 853 -7.82 34.93 16.59
CA SER A 853 -6.79 35.97 16.64
C SER A 853 -5.97 36.12 15.35
N GLY A 854 -6.34 35.39 14.29
CA GLY A 854 -5.65 35.41 13.01
C GLY A 854 -5.63 36.80 12.35
N PRO A 855 -4.72 37.04 11.39
CA PRO A 855 -4.48 38.36 10.78
C PRO A 855 -5.72 39.03 10.18
N LEU A 856 -6.72 38.26 9.76
CA LEU A 856 -7.96 38.77 9.16
C LEU A 856 -9.17 38.73 10.10
N GLY A 857 -8.95 38.32 11.35
CA GLY A 857 -9.99 37.92 12.29
C GLY A 857 -10.77 36.70 11.82
N ASP A 858 -11.84 36.38 12.51
CA ASP A 858 -12.73 35.28 12.16
C ASP A 858 -13.68 35.66 11.02
N ARG A 859 -13.59 34.94 9.89
CA ARG A 859 -14.35 35.18 8.66
C ARG A 859 -15.07 33.90 8.23
N PRO A 860 -16.23 33.58 8.84
CA PRO A 860 -17.01 32.42 8.46
C PRO A 860 -17.60 32.59 7.05
N GLY A 861 -17.49 31.54 6.24
CA GLY A 861 -18.21 31.40 4.98
C GLY A 861 -19.71 31.17 5.23
N PRO A 862 -20.55 31.29 4.19
CA PRO A 862 -21.96 30.97 4.30
C PRO A 862 -22.15 29.55 4.85
N PRO A 863 -22.93 29.33 5.92
CA PRO A 863 -23.13 28.00 6.48
C PRO A 863 -23.82 27.12 5.45
N TYR A 864 -23.32 25.91 5.27
CA TYR A 864 -23.93 24.92 4.38
C TYR A 864 -24.77 23.96 5.20
N ILE A 865 -26.08 23.92 4.94
CA ILE A 865 -27.03 23.09 5.67
C ILE A 865 -27.62 22.08 4.70
N SER A 866 -27.44 20.78 4.98
CA SER A 866 -28.03 19.72 4.16
C SER A 866 -28.57 18.59 5.02
N PRO A 867 -29.84 18.18 4.85
CA PRO A 867 -30.40 17.03 5.56
C PRO A 867 -29.78 15.68 5.16
N GLU A 868 -29.00 15.68 4.07
CA GLU A 868 -28.29 14.50 3.58
C GLU A 868 -26.97 14.25 4.31
N ILE A 869 -26.47 15.24 5.06
CA ILE A 869 -25.32 15.08 5.93
C ILE A 869 -25.81 14.48 7.25
N ARG A 870 -25.47 13.23 7.49
CA ARG A 870 -25.98 12.40 8.60
C ARG A 870 -24.91 11.87 9.54
N THR A 871 -23.63 12.08 9.23
CA THR A 871 -22.51 11.77 10.16
C THR A 871 -21.58 12.95 10.35
N GLN A 872 -20.87 12.95 11.48
CA GLN A 872 -19.82 13.94 11.74
C GLN A 872 -18.70 13.87 10.70
N GLY A 873 -18.35 12.67 10.22
CA GLY A 873 -17.35 12.48 9.18
C GLY A 873 -17.74 13.16 7.86
N GLN A 874 -19.00 13.01 7.43
CA GLN A 874 -19.55 13.71 6.26
C GLN A 874 -19.49 15.22 6.43
N ALA A 875 -19.96 15.73 7.59
CA ALA A 875 -19.94 17.16 7.87
C ALA A 875 -18.53 17.75 7.84
N ASN A 876 -17.55 17.05 8.42
CA ASN A 876 -16.14 17.45 8.40
C ASN A 876 -15.56 17.47 6.99
N ALA A 877 -15.82 16.43 6.19
CA ALA A 877 -15.32 16.33 4.82
C ALA A 877 -15.92 17.43 3.91
N VAL A 878 -17.22 17.70 4.04
CA VAL A 878 -17.90 18.78 3.32
C VAL A 878 -17.38 20.15 3.75
N ALA A 879 -17.19 20.37 5.07
CA ALA A 879 -16.68 21.63 5.60
C ALA A 879 -15.27 21.92 5.11
N LEU A 880 -14.40 20.90 5.10
CA LEU A 880 -13.05 21.00 4.60
C LEU A 880 -13.03 21.31 3.10
N ARG A 881 -13.82 20.58 2.30
CA ARG A 881 -13.94 20.82 0.86
C ARG A 881 -14.43 22.23 0.54
N LEU A 882 -15.52 22.66 1.19
CA LEU A 882 -16.06 24.01 1.01
C LEU A 882 -15.06 25.07 1.45
N LEU A 883 -14.32 24.85 2.53
CA LEU A 883 -13.25 25.75 2.92
C LEU A 883 -12.17 25.80 1.83
N TYR A 884 -11.76 24.71 1.19
CA TYR A 884 -10.83 24.81 0.04
C TYR A 884 -11.44 25.50 -1.19
N GLU A 885 -12.73 25.30 -1.44
CA GLU A 885 -13.40 25.92 -2.58
C GLU A 885 -13.64 27.42 -2.37
N GLN A 886 -13.74 27.89 -1.12
CA GLN A 886 -14.03 29.28 -0.74
C GLN A 886 -12.86 30.04 -0.12
N ASN A 887 -11.92 29.38 0.56
CA ASN A 887 -10.80 29.98 1.28
C ASN A 887 -9.77 30.47 0.29
N LEU A 888 -9.93 31.74 -0.05
CA LEU A 888 -9.22 32.37 -1.13
C LEU A 888 -8.84 33.79 -0.71
N ALA A 889 -7.67 33.93 -0.10
CA ALA A 889 -6.74 34.90 -0.66
C ALA A 889 -6.45 34.41 -2.10
N ASP A 890 -7.30 34.82 -3.04
CA ASP A 890 -7.49 34.25 -4.38
C ASP A 890 -6.26 34.57 -5.26
N GLU A 891 -5.15 33.87 -5.05
CA GLU A 891 -4.10 33.82 -6.07
C GLU A 891 -4.59 32.92 -7.19
N GLN A 892 -5.15 33.56 -8.20
CA GLN A 892 -5.53 32.93 -9.45
C GLN A 892 -4.55 33.36 -10.53
N GLY A 893 -4.29 32.48 -11.48
CA GLY A 893 -3.53 32.86 -12.65
C GLY A 893 -4.08 32.28 -13.93
N GLN A 894 -3.61 32.88 -15.01
CA GLN A 894 -3.78 32.37 -16.36
C GLN A 894 -2.40 32.11 -16.93
N ALA A 895 -2.20 30.93 -17.49
CA ALA A 895 -0.99 30.60 -18.22
C ALA A 895 -1.35 30.15 -19.64
N ASN A 896 -0.49 30.47 -20.59
CA ASN A 896 -0.49 29.79 -21.88
C ASN A 896 0.76 28.91 -21.93
N ALA A 897 0.61 27.68 -22.38
CA ALA A 897 1.67 26.69 -22.40
C ALA A 897 1.63 25.86 -23.69
N ILE A 898 2.69 25.10 -23.92
CA ILE A 898 2.68 24.04 -24.94
C ILE A 898 1.62 23.00 -24.53
N PRO A 899 0.72 22.56 -25.44
CA PRO A 899 -0.32 21.60 -25.10
C PRO A 899 0.22 20.27 -24.58
N ILE A 900 -0.23 19.87 -23.38
CA ILE A 900 0.07 18.58 -22.75
C ILE A 900 -1.26 17.81 -22.58
N PRO A 901 -1.59 16.86 -23.48
CA PRO A 901 -2.86 16.13 -23.44
C PRO A 901 -3.16 15.32 -22.17
N LEU A 902 -2.15 15.06 -21.34
CA LEU A 902 -2.26 14.27 -20.11
C LEU A 902 -2.70 15.08 -18.89
N VAL A 903 -2.68 16.41 -18.97
CA VAL A 903 -3.01 17.29 -17.85
C VAL A 903 -4.51 17.55 -17.80
N GLU A 904 -5.10 17.42 -16.62
CA GLU A 904 -6.54 17.51 -16.39
C GLU A 904 -6.95 18.65 -15.45
N ALA A 905 -8.21 19.07 -15.56
CA ALA A 905 -8.79 20.00 -14.60
C ALA A 905 -8.95 19.31 -13.22
N GLY A 906 -8.39 19.93 -12.18
CA GLY A 906 -8.28 19.40 -10.83
C GLY A 906 -6.94 18.72 -10.51
N ASP A 907 -6.03 18.63 -11.48
CA ASP A 907 -4.66 18.21 -11.22
C ASP A 907 -3.86 19.30 -10.52
N VAL A 908 -2.87 18.86 -9.76
CA VAL A 908 -1.84 19.76 -9.21
C VAL A 908 -0.64 19.70 -10.13
N VAL A 909 -0.08 20.86 -10.45
CA VAL A 909 1.09 21.01 -11.32
C VAL A 909 2.04 22.02 -10.72
N LEU A 910 3.28 22.06 -11.23
CA LEU A 910 4.22 23.13 -10.94
C LEU A 910 4.18 24.17 -12.07
N ILE A 911 3.92 25.42 -11.69
CA ILE A 911 4.05 26.60 -12.57
C ILE A 911 5.04 27.51 -11.87
N ASP A 912 6.21 27.75 -12.48
CA ASP A 912 7.26 28.58 -11.88
C ASP A 912 7.69 28.06 -10.48
N SER A 913 7.88 26.74 -10.38
CA SER A 913 8.18 25.99 -9.15
C SER A 913 7.09 26.04 -8.06
N GLU A 914 5.96 26.69 -8.31
CA GLU A 914 4.84 26.77 -7.36
C GLU A 914 3.81 25.68 -7.63
N ARG A 915 3.36 25.01 -6.56
CA ARG A 915 2.26 24.05 -6.62
C ARG A 915 0.94 24.80 -6.82
N VAL A 916 0.30 24.56 -7.95
CA VAL A 916 -1.00 25.13 -8.30
C VAL A 916 -1.98 24.03 -8.71
N MET A 917 -3.25 24.20 -8.39
CA MET A 917 -4.32 23.34 -8.87
C MET A 917 -4.95 23.97 -10.11
N LEU A 918 -5.11 23.17 -11.16
CA LEU A 918 -5.76 23.61 -12.40
C LEU A 918 -7.27 23.63 -12.22
N ASP A 919 -7.88 24.78 -12.45
CA ASP A 919 -9.34 24.93 -12.45
C ASP A 919 -9.90 24.77 -13.85
N THR A 920 -9.24 25.38 -14.83
CA THR A 920 -9.62 25.27 -16.24
C THR A 920 -8.42 24.91 -17.10
N VAL A 921 -8.66 24.04 -18.08
CA VAL A 921 -7.66 23.61 -19.06
C VAL A 921 -8.33 23.66 -20.43
N THR A 922 -7.78 24.44 -21.36
CA THR A 922 -8.29 24.50 -22.74
C THR A 922 -7.19 24.15 -23.71
N ILE A 923 -7.33 23.00 -24.38
CA ILE A 923 -6.38 22.45 -25.33
C ILE A 923 -6.92 22.68 -26.75
N PRO A 924 -6.20 23.39 -27.64
CA PRO A 924 -6.63 23.52 -29.02
C PRO A 924 -6.64 22.16 -29.71
N LEU A 925 -7.46 21.97 -30.76
CA LEU A 925 -7.38 20.81 -31.65
C LEU A 925 -6.44 21.08 -32.83
N GLY A 926 -6.20 22.34 -33.17
CA GLY A 926 -5.23 22.73 -34.19
C GLY A 926 -3.86 23.11 -33.61
N GLU A 927 -3.13 23.89 -34.39
CA GLU A 927 -1.99 24.67 -33.89
C GLU A 927 -2.48 25.71 -32.86
N GLY A 928 -1.66 25.97 -31.84
CA GLY A 928 -1.99 26.93 -30.79
C GLY A 928 -1.42 26.51 -29.43
N SER A 929 -1.49 27.44 -28.48
CA SER A 929 -1.15 27.21 -27.08
C SER A 929 -2.34 26.66 -26.31
N MET A 930 -2.07 25.82 -25.33
CA MET A 930 -3.03 25.46 -24.29
C MET A 930 -3.18 26.63 -23.31
N SER A 931 -4.40 26.89 -22.86
CA SER A 931 -4.68 27.89 -21.82
C SER A 931 -5.04 27.20 -20.51
N LEU A 932 -4.46 27.67 -19.41
CA LEU A 932 -4.61 27.15 -18.06
C LEU A 932 -5.14 28.24 -17.15
N GLY A 933 -6.29 28.02 -16.51
CA GLY A 933 -6.72 28.77 -15.33
C GLY A 933 -6.39 27.97 -14.08
N TRP A 934 -5.73 28.59 -13.11
CA TRP A 934 -5.24 27.88 -11.93
C TRP A 934 -5.43 28.71 -10.66
N ARG A 935 -5.36 28.02 -9.51
CA ARG A 935 -5.28 28.61 -8.16
C ARG A 935 -4.12 28.02 -7.37
N ALA A 936 -3.57 28.75 -6.41
CA ALA A 936 -2.51 28.22 -5.55
C ALA A 936 -2.99 26.99 -4.74
N ALA A 937 -2.18 25.93 -4.69
CA ALA A 937 -2.48 24.72 -3.92
C ALA A 937 -1.89 24.82 -2.51
N ARG A 938 -2.55 25.61 -1.65
CA ARG A 938 -2.09 25.87 -0.27
C ARG A 938 -2.64 24.84 0.72
N SER A 939 -1.84 24.50 1.73
CA SER A 939 -2.27 23.64 2.84
C SER A 939 -3.08 24.46 3.86
N LEU A 940 -4.19 23.91 4.36
CA LEU A 940 -4.93 24.50 5.50
C LEU A 940 -4.42 23.99 6.85
N THR A 941 -3.56 22.97 6.85
CA THR A 941 -2.90 22.45 8.05
C THR A 941 -1.41 22.83 8.03
N PRO A 942 -0.78 22.97 9.21
CA PRO A 942 0.67 23.17 9.32
C PRO A 942 1.49 22.10 8.59
#